data_AF-A0AA35XJ34-F1
#
_entry.id   AF-A0AA35XJ34-F1
#
_cell.length_a   1.000
_cell.length_b   1.000
_cell.length_c   1.000
_cell.angle_alpha   90.00
_cell.angle_beta   90.00
_cell.angle_gamma   90.00
#
_symmetry.space_group_name_H-M   'P 1'
#
loop_
_entity.id
_entity.type
_entity.pdbx_description
1 polymer ?
#
loop_
_entity_poly.entity_id
_entity_poly.type
_entity_poly.pdbx_seq_one_letter_code
_entity_poly.pdbx_strand_id
1 'polypeptide(L)'
;MSLTLWIHATALCTFLQQGSAQTGTVPCFTGLGCASGSVGEQVSVLACCSLPDTISFRPNVGNESCFTCYDPFVVAFVDTMYTIDESMGSVSVCVNLTQPQIDILDETVNVFVMDNSSSVYIPADAPLATPDPPDLLSQYAMIEGSDYAQQTSAVNVIDDTLITELMRIVCYSQPIYDDLRLELDEFVGLRLGVKDNELTTVLTTVQPMYDQTSILIVDNDMAVVGLEQTFFRVEENVGLIQICVNVLFPGINCPIAFPFEVLLSTADGTAVQAMDYQPLDVTLMFEACETRRCVDAEIIDDTVEEPDEVFTYTLRRTPDLDPRIELNPVDGQVEIGDDDRAVVGLEQTFFRVEENVGLIQICVNVSFPEINCPIAFPFEVLLSTADGTAVQAMDYQPLDVTLTFQACETRICVDVEIIDDTVDEPDEVLPYSLTRTPDLDPRIELNPVDGQVEIGDDDNAVQTGFRTPGDGCITEGVLQEICLTTVGSPAVDTVLTVSVTYDTAGSEDFDLITSQVTITETKTEPCVSYQAIADRLGLEGVENLTLSLSGPPNVQLTTASLHICIQDSDVVTFEFFTGEAEGDESELEINANITRSVATAEEVSFTLTPTEYDASFGFPIPTFDPRSPNLATPGADYVPDVIQFTVPPGDGPTVIAVPIIDDVIAEDSNQYFIGVLGFSGNPTGAVLGRDAILLGIQDNDQATIRFQFLLSVVDEQDVDFTHNLLVTRDVDSEQNYSIALRGSPNTAEDDDFFVSDDTFYFPPDVSSINVSVTIRGDTRIELAETFDVRLRQRGGPNFVVDPLTRNIIVEIRDNDGDYIYVPAQSTYTVPEGEQREVSFVLDNPPPDGVFEFDYNVVLSTADGSATGGSDYMSIVDEVIAASTMPNGVVSMNVSVFSDDRVELEETFSVVGRVMESSQIAYGIGKEFPVVFQSPLDVSIINENVVSLRFADVAVTVTEGGSLLVCLEPVDTDVLDAEFTVQLSLLSGSATGGVDYVSEDLTVTIGPTGSGSPDTLVCINIDTATDTDIEGDESLTVIGTVTNNADLTEFPDGNMVSITIQDASVELGVEQIAYEVSEADGSLEVCAVVNNGTVVNPVTISVSLSPVSATEGDEYVLEDEVVTLDAGSSVGCATIRIVSDDLIEGPEDFIVQITTDDAFAVISNDLALVTITGEIAMVGFDQTMYAVMEGLNPTVDVCFTVRNGRVANSLTVPISVLPTSTAT
;
A
#
# COMPACT_ATOMS: atom_id res chain seq x y z
N MET A 1 35.40 24.87 15.90
CA MET A 1 36.15 25.50 17.01
C MET A 1 35.47 26.82 17.38
N SER A 2 35.11 27.05 18.65
CA SER A 2 34.55 28.32 19.19
C SER A 2 33.15 28.81 18.72
N LEU A 3 32.11 28.19 19.31
CA LEU A 3 30.99 28.85 20.02
C LEU A 3 29.96 29.80 19.32
N THR A 4 28.68 29.48 19.55
CA THR A 4 27.47 30.37 19.67
C THR A 4 26.85 31.08 18.44
N LEU A 5 25.79 30.44 17.90
CA LEU A 5 24.38 30.86 18.04
C LEU A 5 23.94 32.27 17.54
N TRP A 6 23.41 32.34 16.30
CA TRP A 6 22.69 33.46 15.66
C TRP A 6 21.96 32.87 14.42
N ILE A 7 20.71 33.15 13.98
CA ILE A 7 19.55 33.99 14.41
C ILE A 7 18.26 33.62 13.59
N HIS A 8 17.09 34.15 14.00
CA HIS A 8 15.75 34.24 13.33
C HIS A 8 14.72 33.16 13.67
N ALA A 9 13.41 33.43 13.92
CA ALA A 9 12.56 34.65 13.98
C ALA A 9 11.93 35.26 12.68
N THR A 10 10.60 35.07 12.57
CA THR A 10 9.53 36.00 12.11
C THR A 10 9.41 36.53 10.67
N ALA A 11 8.21 36.38 10.07
CA ALA A 11 7.31 37.38 9.40
C ALA A 11 6.23 36.63 8.54
N LEU A 12 5.09 37.13 8.02
CA LEU A 12 4.34 38.41 7.93
C LEU A 12 2.82 38.13 8.08
N CYS A 13 1.89 39.05 8.38
CA CYS A 13 1.97 40.37 9.02
C CYS A 13 0.74 40.63 9.96
N THR A 14 -0.41 41.28 9.65
CA THR A 14 -0.91 42.14 8.54
C THR A 14 -1.86 43.24 9.10
N PHE A 15 -2.52 44.05 8.27
CA PHE A 15 -3.31 45.27 8.59
C PHE A 15 -4.82 45.13 8.26
N LEU A 16 -5.79 45.85 8.85
CA LEU A 16 -6.00 47.33 8.97
C LEU A 16 -6.80 47.71 10.25
N GLN A 17 -6.43 48.74 11.04
CA GLN A 17 -7.00 50.13 11.07
C GLN A 17 -8.54 50.26 11.14
N GLN A 18 -9.21 51.10 11.97
CA GLN A 18 -8.90 52.31 12.79
C GLN A 18 -9.68 52.20 14.15
N GLY A 19 -9.56 52.99 15.23
CA GLY A 19 -8.91 54.27 15.54
C GLY A 19 -9.83 55.26 16.29
N SER A 20 -9.82 55.27 17.64
CA SER A 20 -9.84 56.46 18.54
C SER A 20 -10.10 56.03 20.00
N ALA A 21 -9.28 56.29 21.03
CA ALA A 21 -8.80 57.56 21.61
C ALA A 21 -9.81 58.35 22.45
N GLN A 22 -9.83 58.16 23.79
CA GLN A 22 -9.85 59.24 24.80
C GLN A 22 -9.63 58.73 26.25
N THR A 23 -9.24 59.63 27.15
CA THR A 23 -8.77 59.37 28.54
C THR A 23 -9.88 59.35 29.60
N GLY A 24 -9.74 58.57 30.68
CA GLY A 24 -10.56 58.67 31.90
C GLY A 24 -9.98 57.90 33.10
N THR A 25 -10.15 58.38 34.34
CA THR A 25 -9.60 57.76 35.57
C THR A 25 -10.56 57.89 36.78
N VAL A 26 -10.26 57.15 37.86
CA VAL A 26 -10.85 57.21 39.23
C VAL A 26 -12.31 56.65 39.39
N PRO A 27 -12.84 56.32 40.60
CA PRO A 27 -13.03 54.90 40.96
C PRO A 27 -14.34 54.49 41.72
N CYS A 28 -14.39 53.22 42.15
CA CYS A 28 -15.09 52.66 43.34
C CYS A 28 -16.63 52.52 43.42
N PHE A 29 -17.07 51.26 43.51
CA PHE A 29 -18.05 50.70 44.48
C PHE A 29 -19.54 51.13 44.50
N THR A 30 -20.45 50.25 44.03
CA THR A 30 -21.42 49.41 44.82
C THR A 30 -22.63 48.92 44.00
N GLY A 31 -23.23 47.78 44.38
CA GLY A 31 -24.46 47.20 43.78
C GLY A 31 -24.27 45.75 43.27
N LEU A 32 -24.22 44.70 44.09
CA LEU A 32 -25.33 44.02 44.83
C LEU A 32 -26.52 43.62 43.92
N GLY A 33 -26.75 42.31 43.71
CA GLY A 33 -27.85 41.85 42.85
C GLY A 33 -28.10 40.35 42.62
N CYS A 34 -27.81 39.43 43.56
CA CYS A 34 -28.22 38.01 43.43
C CYS A 34 -28.91 37.50 44.71
N ALA A 35 -30.10 36.90 44.58
CA ALA A 35 -30.83 36.25 45.67
C ALA A 35 -31.93 35.30 45.14
N SER A 36 -32.01 34.07 45.67
CA SER A 36 -33.14 33.10 45.62
C SER A 36 -33.74 32.71 44.26
N GLY A 37 -34.08 31.45 43.96
CA GLY A 37 -34.03 30.19 44.71
C GLY A 37 -34.75 29.08 43.89
N SER A 38 -34.36 27.81 43.98
CA SER A 38 -34.94 26.78 44.87
C SER A 38 -36.31 26.20 44.45
N VAL A 39 -36.48 24.86 44.62
CA VAL A 39 -37.67 24.01 44.35
C VAL A 39 -37.82 23.58 42.86
N GLY A 40 -38.02 22.30 42.50
CA GLY A 40 -38.04 21.04 43.29
C GLY A 40 -39.02 19.97 42.74
N GLU A 41 -39.08 18.78 43.36
CA GLU A 41 -40.13 17.71 43.21
C GLU A 41 -40.16 16.90 41.85
N GLN A 42 -40.53 15.60 41.72
CA GLN A 42 -41.13 14.54 42.60
C GLN A 42 -40.72 13.05 42.26
N VAL A 43 -40.53 12.23 43.31
CA VAL A 43 -41.16 10.88 43.61
C VAL A 43 -41.32 9.77 42.54
N SER A 44 -40.79 8.54 42.80
CA SER A 44 -41.54 7.27 43.13
C SER A 44 -40.63 6.06 43.45
N VAL A 45 -40.57 5.49 44.68
CA VAL A 45 -41.40 4.41 45.30
C VAL A 45 -41.10 2.94 44.86
N LEU A 46 -40.56 2.08 45.75
CA LEU A 46 -41.29 0.93 46.37
C LEU A 46 -40.58 0.24 47.59
N ALA A 47 -41.40 -0.03 48.61
CA ALA A 47 -41.25 -0.72 49.92
C ALA A 47 -40.38 -2.02 50.01
N CYS A 48 -40.04 -2.58 51.20
CA CYS A 48 -40.90 -2.73 52.40
C CYS A 48 -40.21 -3.19 53.72
N CYS A 49 -40.97 -3.12 54.84
CA CYS A 49 -40.75 -3.70 56.20
C CYS A 49 -39.66 -3.10 57.12
N SER A 50 -39.78 -3.08 58.46
CA SER A 50 -40.96 -2.98 59.36
C SER A 50 -40.56 -2.61 60.81
N LEU A 51 -41.36 -1.80 61.49
CA LEU A 51 -41.26 -1.38 62.92
C LEU A 51 -41.72 -2.50 63.89
N PRO A 52 -41.63 -2.33 65.25
CA PRO A 52 -40.55 -1.80 66.10
C PRO A 52 -40.30 -2.70 67.36
N ASP A 53 -39.46 -2.29 68.32
CA ASP A 53 -39.72 -2.59 69.74
C ASP A 53 -39.18 -1.53 70.73
N THR A 54 -39.46 -1.67 72.03
CA THR A 54 -39.58 -0.54 72.98
C THR A 54 -39.16 -0.85 74.44
N ILE A 55 -39.24 0.19 75.29
CA ILE A 55 -39.39 0.16 76.77
C ILE A 55 -38.11 0.14 77.67
N SER A 56 -37.81 1.34 78.18
CA SER A 56 -37.55 1.67 79.60
C SER A 56 -36.22 1.32 80.29
N PHE A 57 -35.56 2.38 80.82
CA PHE A 57 -35.49 2.58 82.28
C PHE A 57 -35.54 4.09 82.68
N ARG A 58 -36.00 4.37 83.90
CA ARG A 58 -36.02 5.67 84.61
C ARG A 58 -35.75 5.41 86.12
N PRO A 59 -35.43 6.40 86.96
CA PRO A 59 -34.31 7.36 86.81
C PRO A 59 -33.53 7.56 88.14
N ASN A 60 -32.25 7.92 88.05
CA ASN A 60 -31.42 8.60 89.08
C ASN A 60 -30.10 8.98 88.36
N VAL A 61 -29.37 10.04 88.67
CA VAL A 61 -29.38 10.94 89.86
C VAL A 61 -29.78 12.38 89.43
N GLY A 62 -29.89 13.32 90.37
CA GLY A 62 -30.21 14.73 90.06
C GLY A 62 -29.00 15.59 89.67
N ASN A 63 -29.27 16.72 89.01
CA ASN A 63 -28.35 17.76 88.54
C ASN A 63 -27.19 17.29 87.64
N GLU A 64 -27.29 17.51 86.33
CA GLU A 64 -26.57 18.60 85.66
C GLU A 64 -27.10 18.84 84.22
N SER A 65 -26.54 19.87 83.59
CA SER A 65 -26.62 20.43 82.21
C SER A 65 -27.45 19.75 81.11
N CYS A 66 -27.94 20.59 80.18
CA CYS A 66 -28.39 20.15 78.86
C CYS A 66 -27.22 19.54 78.06
N PHE A 67 -27.48 18.44 77.35
CA PHE A 67 -26.67 18.02 76.21
C PHE A 67 -27.24 18.66 74.94
N THR A 68 -26.39 19.37 74.20
CA THR A 68 -26.57 19.63 72.77
C THR A 68 -26.06 18.41 71.98
N CYS A 69 -26.70 18.11 70.85
CA CYS A 69 -26.06 17.24 69.85
C CYS A 69 -24.99 18.07 69.14
N TYR A 70 -23.79 17.51 69.04
CA TYR A 70 -22.75 17.94 68.11
C TYR A 70 -22.62 16.82 67.08
N ASP A 71 -22.70 17.15 65.80
CA ASP A 71 -22.33 16.21 64.74
C ASP A 71 -20.79 16.13 64.67
N PRO A 72 -20.21 14.94 64.43
CA PRO A 72 -18.78 14.74 64.55
C PRO A 72 -17.99 15.36 63.39
N PHE A 73 -16.76 15.78 63.67
CA PHE A 73 -15.76 16.00 62.62
C PHE A 73 -15.46 14.68 61.92
N VAL A 74 -15.43 14.71 60.59
CA VAL A 74 -15.12 13.55 59.75
C VAL A 74 -13.71 13.70 59.17
N VAL A 75 -12.95 12.60 59.26
CA VAL A 75 -11.59 12.49 58.73
C VAL A 75 -11.47 11.22 57.87
N ALA A 76 -10.83 11.36 56.72
CA ALA A 76 -10.52 10.30 55.76
C ALA A 76 -9.20 10.61 55.04
N PHE A 77 -8.56 9.62 54.43
CA PHE A 77 -7.61 9.89 53.35
C PHE A 77 -8.34 10.47 52.13
N VAL A 78 -7.64 11.19 51.25
CA VAL A 78 -8.20 11.65 49.96
C VAL A 78 -8.29 10.46 49.00
N ASP A 79 -7.23 9.66 48.91
CA ASP A 79 -7.06 8.57 47.96
C ASP A 79 -6.79 7.24 48.70
N THR A 80 -7.20 6.11 48.12
CA THR A 80 -7.02 4.77 48.72
C THR A 80 -5.71 4.08 48.33
N MET A 81 -5.02 4.60 47.31
CA MET A 81 -3.68 4.21 46.90
C MET A 81 -2.94 5.45 46.37
N TYR A 82 -1.63 5.50 46.62
CA TYR A 82 -0.68 6.40 45.97
C TYR A 82 0.41 5.54 45.30
N THR A 83 1.02 6.00 44.21
CA THR A 83 2.16 5.31 43.57
C THR A 83 3.35 6.27 43.44
N ILE A 84 4.56 5.76 43.66
CA ILE A 84 5.80 6.56 43.61
C ILE A 84 7.02 5.71 43.21
N ASP A 85 7.80 6.23 42.28
CA ASP A 85 9.19 5.82 42.02
C ASP A 85 10.08 6.25 43.20
N GLU A 86 10.87 5.34 43.77
CA GLU A 86 11.71 5.59 44.94
C GLU A 86 12.61 6.85 44.83
N SER A 87 13.16 7.14 43.65
CA SER A 87 14.06 8.28 43.39
C SER A 87 13.40 9.64 43.55
N MET A 88 12.06 9.69 43.58
CA MET A 88 11.29 10.90 43.91
C MET A 88 11.44 11.30 45.39
N GLY A 89 11.88 10.39 46.27
CA GLY A 89 12.30 10.66 47.66
C GLY A 89 11.20 11.09 48.65
N SER A 90 10.00 11.47 48.21
CA SER A 90 8.82 11.55 49.08
C SER A 90 7.49 11.61 48.31
N VAL A 91 6.49 10.88 48.78
CA VAL A 91 5.09 10.99 48.31
C VAL A 91 4.32 11.97 49.18
N SER A 92 3.41 12.74 48.58
CA SER A 92 2.53 13.68 49.30
C SER A 92 1.16 13.05 49.56
N VAL A 93 1.00 12.43 50.72
CA VAL A 93 -0.26 11.77 51.12
C VAL A 93 -1.21 12.79 51.74
N CYS A 94 -2.46 12.81 51.26
CA CYS A 94 -3.44 13.82 51.64
C CYS A 94 -4.57 13.25 52.52
N VAL A 95 -4.98 14.01 53.53
CA VAL A 95 -6.17 13.74 54.36
C VAL A 95 -7.19 14.85 54.24
N ASN A 96 -8.47 14.46 54.16
CA ASN A 96 -9.60 15.36 54.07
C ASN A 96 -10.26 15.54 55.45
N LEU A 97 -10.45 16.79 55.86
CA LEU A 97 -11.17 17.19 57.06
C LEU A 97 -12.49 17.85 56.66
N THR A 98 -13.61 17.28 57.06
CA THR A 98 -14.95 17.85 56.81
C THR A 98 -15.68 18.12 58.12
N GLN A 99 -16.34 19.29 58.19
CA GLN A 99 -17.02 19.77 59.39
C GLN A 99 -18.44 20.27 59.08
N PRO A 100 -19.49 19.82 59.81
CA PRO A 100 -20.80 20.44 59.76
C PRO A 100 -20.76 21.81 60.47
N GLN A 101 -21.25 22.84 59.77
CA GLN A 101 -21.16 24.26 60.16
C GLN A 101 -21.59 24.58 61.61
N ILE A 102 -20.66 25.10 62.42
CA ILE A 102 -20.93 25.95 63.59
C ILE A 102 -19.68 26.75 63.99
N ASP A 103 -19.90 28.02 64.36
CA ASP A 103 -18.89 28.95 64.87
C ASP A 103 -18.48 28.66 66.33
N ILE A 104 -17.25 29.01 66.70
CA ILE A 104 -16.65 29.00 68.07
C ILE A 104 -16.18 27.64 68.61
N LEU A 105 -14.87 27.36 68.52
CA LEU A 105 -13.98 27.06 69.66
C LEU A 105 -12.49 27.00 69.22
N ASP A 106 -11.57 27.51 70.05
CA ASP A 106 -10.11 27.50 69.80
C ASP A 106 -9.50 26.10 70.10
N GLU A 107 -9.93 25.04 69.39
CA GLU A 107 -9.52 23.66 69.67
C GLU A 107 -8.72 23.01 68.52
N THR A 108 -7.45 22.69 68.79
CA THR A 108 -6.56 22.02 67.83
C THR A 108 -6.88 20.52 67.73
N VAL A 109 -7.57 20.12 66.67
CA VAL A 109 -7.71 18.70 66.33
C VAL A 109 -6.36 18.17 65.86
N ASN A 110 -5.85 17.13 66.53
CA ASN A 110 -4.58 16.47 66.22
C ASN A 110 -4.88 15.09 65.63
N VAL A 111 -4.96 15.00 64.29
CA VAL A 111 -5.01 13.73 63.58
C VAL A 111 -3.58 13.17 63.48
N PHE A 112 -3.41 11.88 63.72
CA PHE A 112 -2.16 11.18 63.51
C PHE A 112 -2.31 10.21 62.34
N VAL A 113 -1.41 10.31 61.36
CA VAL A 113 -1.15 9.20 60.45
C VAL A 113 -0.14 8.27 61.13
N MET A 114 -0.35 6.96 60.99
CA MET A 114 0.51 5.90 61.52
C MET A 114 0.63 4.81 60.46
N ASP A 115 1.81 4.19 60.37
CA ASP A 115 1.98 2.92 59.65
C ASP A 115 1.08 1.83 60.27
N ASN A 116 0.59 0.93 59.41
CA ASN A 116 -0.20 -0.25 59.75
C ASN A 116 0.59 -1.53 59.40
N SER A 117 1.78 -1.70 60.01
CA SER A 117 2.67 -2.89 59.95
C SER A 117 2.06 -4.22 60.45
N SER A 118 0.74 -4.36 60.40
CA SER A 118 -0.04 -5.53 60.78
C SER A 118 -0.78 -6.19 59.60
N SER A 119 -0.71 -5.62 58.39
CA SER A 119 -1.45 -6.10 57.21
C SER A 119 -0.59 -6.16 55.94
N VAL A 120 0.44 -7.02 55.94
CA VAL A 120 1.05 -7.49 54.70
C VAL A 120 0.05 -8.41 53.99
N TYR A 121 -0.41 -8.01 52.81
CA TYR A 121 -1.32 -8.80 51.97
C TYR A 121 -0.55 -9.30 50.74
N ILE A 122 -0.10 -10.55 50.78
CA ILE A 122 0.54 -11.21 49.63
C ILE A 122 -0.58 -11.71 48.70
N PRO A 123 -0.60 -11.33 47.41
CA PRO A 123 -1.50 -11.91 46.42
C PRO A 123 -1.38 -13.43 46.35
N ALA A 124 -2.46 -14.14 46.02
CA ALA A 124 -2.50 -15.60 46.15
C ALA A 124 -1.74 -16.36 45.04
N ASP A 125 -1.39 -15.68 43.96
CA ASP A 125 -1.08 -16.29 42.66
C ASP A 125 0.38 -16.08 42.19
N ALA A 126 1.32 -15.96 43.13
CA ALA A 126 2.75 -15.99 42.82
C ALA A 126 3.21 -17.42 42.41
N PRO A 127 3.87 -17.61 41.25
CA PRO A 127 4.20 -18.95 40.73
C PRO A 127 5.29 -19.67 41.55
N LEU A 128 5.02 -20.94 41.90
CA LEU A 128 5.87 -21.74 42.80
C LEU A 128 7.07 -22.41 42.09
N ALA A 129 8.23 -21.73 42.07
CA ALA A 129 9.47 -22.24 41.48
C ALA A 129 10.43 -22.94 42.48
N THR A 130 10.13 -24.22 42.80
CA THR A 130 11.07 -25.22 43.41
C THR A 130 11.53 -25.01 44.88
N PRO A 131 12.11 -26.03 45.56
CA PRO A 131 12.36 -25.99 47.02
C PRO A 131 13.83 -25.99 47.50
N ASP A 132 14.02 -25.52 48.75
CA ASP A 132 15.25 -25.36 49.57
C ASP A 132 16.24 -24.26 49.13
N PRO A 133 16.93 -23.54 50.06
CA PRO A 133 16.94 -23.69 51.53
C PRO A 133 16.23 -22.51 52.28
N PRO A 134 15.96 -22.65 53.59
CA PRO A 134 15.15 -21.68 54.34
C PRO A 134 15.95 -20.53 54.98
N ASP A 135 16.03 -19.37 54.31
CA ASP A 135 16.39 -18.07 54.95
C ASP A 135 15.80 -16.81 54.26
N LEU A 136 15.20 -16.92 53.06
CA LEU A 136 14.72 -15.75 52.27
C LEU A 136 13.44 -15.08 52.76
N LEU A 137 12.83 -15.56 53.86
CA LEU A 137 11.60 -15.00 54.46
C LEU A 137 11.85 -13.68 55.24
N SER A 138 12.92 -12.96 54.91
CA SER A 138 13.32 -11.67 55.48
C SER A 138 13.84 -10.67 54.44
N GLN A 139 13.55 -10.90 53.15
CA GLN A 139 13.98 -10.08 52.01
C GLN A 139 12.82 -9.74 51.05
N TYR A 140 11.58 -9.85 51.53
CA TYR A 140 10.34 -9.57 50.79
C TYR A 140 9.32 -8.92 51.74
N ALA A 141 9.77 -7.89 52.46
CA ALA A 141 8.99 -7.16 53.43
C ALA A 141 9.73 -5.90 53.87
N MET A 142 9.32 -4.74 53.34
CA MET A 142 9.57 -3.37 53.84
C MET A 142 10.25 -3.31 55.20
N ILE A 143 11.47 -2.78 55.21
CA ILE A 143 12.26 -2.61 56.43
C ILE A 143 12.12 -1.15 56.87
N GLU A 144 11.35 -0.92 57.95
CA GLU A 144 11.17 0.41 58.54
C GLU A 144 12.52 1.13 58.75
N GLY A 145 12.76 2.21 58.00
CA GLY A 145 14.02 2.97 58.04
C GLY A 145 15.11 2.53 57.04
N SER A 146 14.79 1.63 56.11
CA SER A 146 15.58 1.26 54.93
C SER A 146 14.97 1.90 53.68
N ASP A 147 13.70 1.59 53.41
CA ASP A 147 13.00 1.86 52.13
C ASP A 147 11.95 3.00 52.29
N TYR A 148 11.44 3.24 53.50
CA TYR A 148 10.74 4.49 53.84
C TYR A 148 10.96 4.94 55.29
N ALA A 149 10.69 6.23 55.56
CA ALA A 149 10.89 6.82 56.89
C ALA A 149 9.60 6.82 57.73
N GLN A 150 9.57 6.12 58.88
CA GLN A 150 8.42 6.17 59.79
C GLN A 150 8.12 7.61 60.27
N GLN A 151 6.96 8.15 59.88
CA GLN A 151 6.40 9.38 60.45
C GLN A 151 5.10 9.10 61.22
N THR A 152 5.11 9.37 62.53
CA THR A 152 3.87 9.60 63.30
C THR A 152 3.59 11.11 63.36
N SER A 153 3.21 11.69 62.21
CA SER A 153 3.03 13.14 62.08
C SER A 153 1.67 13.59 62.62
N ALA A 154 1.70 14.58 63.50
CA ALA A 154 0.50 15.26 64.02
C ALA A 154 0.07 16.35 63.04
N VAL A 155 -1.07 16.14 62.38
CA VAL A 155 -1.68 17.14 61.49
C VAL A 155 -2.37 18.19 62.36
N ASN A 156 -1.61 19.18 62.80
CA ASN A 156 -2.08 20.25 63.69
C ASN A 156 -2.99 21.23 62.92
N VAL A 157 -4.31 21.11 63.09
CA VAL A 157 -5.27 22.08 62.55
C VAL A 157 -5.23 23.36 63.40
N ILE A 158 -4.38 24.30 63.03
CA ILE A 158 -4.36 25.65 63.60
C ILE A 158 -5.37 26.52 62.83
N ASP A 159 -6.18 27.28 63.59
CA ASP A 159 -6.95 28.42 63.11
C ASP A 159 -6.23 29.73 63.45
N ASP A 160 -6.29 30.68 62.52
CA ASP A 160 -5.98 32.11 62.71
C ASP A 160 -6.80 32.98 61.72
N THR A 161 -7.74 32.38 60.96
CA THR A 161 -8.61 33.03 59.97
C THR A 161 -9.88 32.20 59.69
N LEU A 162 -11.04 32.76 60.09
CA LEU A 162 -12.42 32.38 59.71
C LEU A 162 -12.54 31.48 58.46
N ILE A 163 -12.73 30.18 58.68
CA ILE A 163 -12.89 29.18 57.63
C ILE A 163 -14.34 29.20 57.12
N THR A 164 -14.57 29.70 55.90
CA THR A 164 -15.90 29.69 55.26
C THR A 164 -16.16 28.49 54.36
N GLU A 165 -15.18 27.59 54.21
CA GLU A 165 -15.23 26.42 53.34
C GLU A 165 -15.53 25.14 54.14
N LEU A 166 -16.35 24.26 53.60
CA LEU A 166 -16.89 23.06 54.28
C LEU A 166 -15.88 21.89 54.38
N MET A 167 -14.73 22.03 53.73
CA MET A 167 -13.77 20.97 53.47
C MET A 167 -12.35 21.55 53.52
N ARG A 168 -11.42 20.88 54.21
CA ARG A 168 -10.02 21.28 54.31
C ARG A 168 -9.13 20.06 54.08
N ILE A 169 -8.50 19.99 52.91
CA ILE A 169 -7.46 19.01 52.63
C ILE A 169 -6.15 19.47 53.29
N VAL A 170 -5.44 18.55 53.93
CA VAL A 170 -4.07 18.76 54.43
C VAL A 170 -3.22 17.56 54.03
N CYS A 171 -2.11 17.82 53.36
CA CYS A 171 -1.18 16.77 52.93
C CYS A 171 0.09 16.80 53.78
N TYR A 172 0.72 15.63 53.94
CA TYR A 172 2.04 15.50 54.54
C TYR A 172 2.97 14.77 53.56
N SER A 173 4.26 15.13 53.59
CA SER A 173 5.29 14.44 52.81
C SER A 173 5.77 13.23 53.62
N GLN A 174 5.52 12.05 53.06
CA GLN A 174 6.01 10.76 53.52
C GLN A 174 7.32 10.46 52.77
N PRO A 175 8.50 10.51 53.43
CA PRO A 175 9.76 10.27 52.76
C PRO A 175 9.88 8.81 52.36
N ILE A 176 10.26 8.60 51.11
CA ILE A 176 10.72 7.33 50.55
C ILE A 176 12.25 7.40 50.54
N TYR A 177 12.91 6.27 50.68
CA TYR A 177 14.35 6.17 50.49
C TYR A 177 14.64 5.49 49.14
N ASP A 178 15.76 5.89 48.56
CA ASP A 178 16.25 5.55 47.23
C ASP A 178 17.60 4.83 47.46
N ASP A 179 17.72 3.58 47.02
CA ASP A 179 18.88 2.69 47.28
C ASP A 179 19.72 2.49 46.00
N LEU A 180 20.35 1.32 45.84
CA LEU A 180 20.96 0.79 44.60
C LEU A 180 20.79 -0.75 44.61
N ARG A 181 19.56 -1.21 44.85
CA ARG A 181 19.14 -2.59 45.08
C ARG A 181 17.94 -2.93 44.21
N LEU A 182 18.08 -3.98 43.41
CA LEU A 182 16.92 -4.61 42.79
C LEU A 182 16.08 -5.32 43.86
N GLU A 183 14.89 -4.80 44.11
CA GLU A 183 13.87 -5.33 45.00
C GLU A 183 12.62 -5.72 44.18
N LEU A 184 11.42 -5.55 44.71
CA LEU A 184 10.15 -5.74 44.00
C LEU A 184 9.20 -4.63 44.41
N ASP A 185 8.24 -4.25 43.57
CA ASP A 185 7.21 -3.27 43.91
C ASP A 185 6.53 -3.55 45.26
N GLU A 186 6.70 -2.65 46.24
CA GLU A 186 6.27 -2.83 47.64
C GLU A 186 5.09 -1.91 48.04
N PHE A 187 4.26 -2.36 48.98
CA PHE A 187 3.03 -1.65 49.40
C PHE A 187 3.02 -1.21 50.87
N VAL A 188 3.31 0.07 51.15
CA VAL A 188 3.21 0.67 52.50
C VAL A 188 1.75 0.88 52.90
N GLY A 189 1.28 0.22 53.95
CA GLY A 189 -0.08 0.42 54.48
C GLY A 189 -0.16 1.53 55.53
N LEU A 190 -0.84 2.63 55.23
CA LEU A 190 -1.04 3.75 56.16
C LEU A 190 -2.42 3.72 56.82
N ARG A 191 -2.53 4.25 58.05
CA ARG A 191 -3.78 4.33 58.81
C ARG A 191 -3.93 5.62 59.63
N LEU A 192 -5.17 6.09 59.76
CA LEU A 192 -5.54 7.24 60.59
C LEU A 192 -5.85 6.84 62.04
N GLY A 193 -5.44 7.68 62.98
CA GLY A 193 -5.81 7.57 64.39
C GLY A 193 -5.95 8.92 65.10
N VAL A 194 -6.74 8.93 66.17
CA VAL A 194 -6.96 10.09 67.04
C VAL A 194 -6.54 9.72 68.47
N LYS A 195 -5.87 10.64 69.16
CA LYS A 195 -5.18 10.34 70.43
C LYS A 195 -5.86 11.00 71.63
N ASP A 196 -6.85 10.31 72.21
CA ASP A 196 -7.48 10.71 73.47
C ASP A 196 -6.46 10.77 74.62
N ASN A 197 -6.05 11.97 75.02
CA ASN A 197 -5.76 12.38 76.42
C ASN A 197 -5.33 13.86 76.50
N GLU A 198 -6.29 14.79 76.57
CA GLU A 198 -6.47 15.78 77.64
C GLU A 198 -7.63 16.74 77.29
N LEU A 199 -8.81 16.52 77.92
CA LEU A 199 -9.97 17.43 78.06
C LEU A 199 -10.96 17.67 76.87
N THR A 200 -12.24 17.44 77.21
CA THR A 200 -13.49 18.11 76.74
C THR A 200 -13.98 18.06 75.29
N THR A 201 -14.82 17.04 75.02
CA THR A 201 -16.14 17.21 74.37
C THR A 201 -16.26 17.62 72.89
N VAL A 202 -15.27 17.32 72.05
CA VAL A 202 -15.50 17.12 70.60
C VAL A 202 -15.53 15.62 70.30
N LEU A 203 -16.54 15.17 69.56
CA LEU A 203 -16.60 13.81 69.02
C LEU A 203 -15.98 13.85 67.61
N THR A 204 -14.81 13.24 67.43
CA THR A 204 -14.21 12.98 66.11
C THR A 204 -14.54 11.57 65.67
N THR A 205 -15.02 11.42 64.42
CA THR A 205 -15.33 10.11 63.82
C THR A 205 -14.53 9.94 62.54
N VAL A 206 -13.51 9.09 62.58
CA VAL A 206 -12.81 8.64 61.36
C VAL A 206 -13.77 7.76 60.55
N GLN A 207 -13.82 7.94 59.23
CA GLN A 207 -14.63 7.12 58.33
C GLN A 207 -14.03 5.70 58.23
N PRO A 208 -14.71 4.63 58.69
CA PRO A 208 -14.11 3.29 58.77
C PRO A 208 -13.93 2.58 57.41
N MET A 209 -14.33 3.22 56.30
CA MET A 209 -14.01 2.79 54.93
C MET A 209 -12.78 3.50 54.34
N TYR A 210 -12.37 4.63 54.93
CA TYR A 210 -11.29 5.49 54.43
C TYR A 210 -10.32 5.87 55.57
N ASP A 211 -10.22 5.01 56.58
CA ASP A 211 -9.23 5.14 57.65
C ASP A 211 -7.86 4.58 57.27
N GLN A 212 -7.75 3.95 56.10
CA GLN A 212 -6.54 3.33 55.54
C GLN A 212 -6.33 3.75 54.07
N THR A 213 -5.08 3.74 53.63
CA THR A 213 -4.62 3.95 52.25
C THR A 213 -3.30 3.20 52.06
N SER A 214 -2.89 2.90 50.83
CA SER A 214 -1.56 2.32 50.54
C SER A 214 -0.66 3.29 49.74
N ILE A 215 0.65 3.07 49.83
CA ILE A 215 1.63 3.62 48.88
C ILE A 215 2.29 2.43 48.18
N LEU A 216 2.18 2.35 46.86
CA LEU A 216 3.01 1.51 46.00
C LEU A 216 4.33 2.22 45.74
N ILE A 217 5.44 1.61 46.16
CA ILE A 217 6.80 2.02 45.81
C ILE A 217 7.23 1.15 44.63
N VAL A 218 7.66 1.77 43.55
CA VAL A 218 8.16 1.10 42.33
C VAL A 218 9.69 1.17 42.33
N ASP A 219 10.32 0.01 42.11
CA ASP A 219 11.77 -0.14 41.93
C ASP A 219 12.22 0.55 40.64
N ASN A 220 13.34 1.29 40.69
CA ASN A 220 13.93 1.89 39.48
C ASN A 220 15.34 1.39 39.11
N ASP A 221 15.81 0.34 39.79
CA ASP A 221 17.21 -0.08 39.79
C ASP A 221 17.61 -0.92 38.57
N MET A 222 16.62 -1.38 37.80
CA MET A 222 16.84 -2.11 36.55
C MET A 222 17.09 -1.16 35.37
N ALA A 223 18.00 -1.55 34.47
CA ALA A 223 18.26 -0.85 33.21
C ALA A 223 18.02 -1.79 32.02
N VAL A 224 17.33 -1.31 30.99
CA VAL A 224 17.10 -2.06 29.75
C VAL A 224 18.07 -1.56 28.69
N VAL A 225 18.88 -2.46 28.12
CA VAL A 225 19.84 -2.16 27.06
C VAL A 225 19.40 -2.85 25.78
N GLY A 226 19.16 -2.11 24.70
CA GLY A 226 18.52 -2.66 23.51
C GLY A 226 19.02 -2.03 22.21
N LEU A 227 18.85 -2.75 21.10
CA LEU A 227 19.03 -2.19 19.77
C LEU A 227 18.04 -1.02 19.57
N GLU A 228 18.53 0.11 19.04
CA GLU A 228 17.67 1.28 18.73
C GLU A 228 16.79 1.05 17.50
N GLN A 229 17.25 0.20 16.60
CA GLN A 229 16.53 -0.26 15.41
C GLN A 229 16.80 -1.76 15.28
N THR A 230 15.78 -2.53 14.89
CA THR A 230 15.87 -3.98 14.64
C THR A 230 15.77 -4.32 13.14
N PHE A 231 15.63 -3.31 12.28
CA PHE A 231 15.53 -3.45 10.84
C PHE A 231 16.21 -2.25 10.16
N PHE A 232 17.03 -2.54 9.15
CA PHE A 232 17.51 -1.60 8.14
C PHE A 232 17.16 -2.16 6.76
N ARG A 233 16.76 -1.29 5.82
CA ARG A 233 16.86 -1.56 4.38
C ARG A 233 17.75 -0.48 3.77
N VAL A 234 18.74 -0.90 2.99
CA VAL A 234 19.72 -0.05 2.30
C VAL A 234 20.06 -0.66 0.95
N GLU A 235 20.55 0.13 0.01
CA GLU A 235 21.20 -0.43 -1.18
C GLU A 235 22.71 -0.60 -0.91
N GLU A 236 23.40 -1.47 -1.65
CA GLU A 236 24.82 -1.82 -1.46
C GLU A 236 25.76 -0.59 -1.39
N ASN A 237 25.55 0.41 -2.24
CA ASN A 237 26.39 1.61 -2.33
C ASN A 237 26.42 2.50 -1.07
N VAL A 238 25.59 2.20 -0.06
CA VAL A 238 25.53 2.97 1.20
C VAL A 238 26.88 3.00 1.92
N GLY A 239 27.68 1.93 1.79
CA GLY A 239 29.02 1.74 2.35
C GLY A 239 29.12 1.67 3.88
N LEU A 240 28.38 2.48 4.63
CA LEU A 240 28.37 2.48 6.11
C LEU A 240 26.96 2.71 6.67
N ILE A 241 26.44 1.71 7.40
CA ILE A 241 25.26 1.86 8.27
C ILE A 241 25.71 2.05 9.73
N GLN A 242 24.90 2.70 10.57
CA GLN A 242 25.23 2.94 11.97
C GLN A 242 24.26 2.19 12.91
N ILE A 243 24.71 1.07 13.46
CA ILE A 243 23.95 0.28 14.43
C ILE A 243 24.14 0.91 15.81
N CYS A 244 23.04 1.30 16.45
CA CYS A 244 23.03 1.94 17.75
C CYS A 244 22.35 1.07 18.82
N VAL A 245 22.90 1.12 20.03
CA VAL A 245 22.39 0.46 21.23
C VAL A 245 22.07 1.54 22.25
N ASN A 246 20.82 1.57 22.72
CA ASN A 246 20.33 2.49 23.74
C ASN A 246 20.31 1.84 25.12
N VAL A 247 20.33 2.67 26.16
CA VAL A 247 20.11 2.28 27.55
C VAL A 247 18.97 3.13 28.12
N LEU A 248 17.89 2.46 28.52
CA LEU A 248 16.75 3.05 29.20
C LEU A 248 16.91 2.84 30.70
N PHE A 249 16.82 3.94 31.46
CA PHE A 249 16.69 3.95 32.91
C PHE A 249 15.26 4.40 33.24
N PRO A 250 14.50 3.67 34.07
CA PRO A 250 13.12 4.04 34.42
C PRO A 250 13.06 5.23 35.40
N GLY A 251 14.06 5.36 36.28
CA GLY A 251 14.12 6.39 37.32
C GLY A 251 14.87 7.68 36.98
N ILE A 252 14.85 8.63 37.92
CA ILE A 252 15.57 9.91 37.80
C ILE A 252 17.07 9.75 38.10
N ASN A 253 17.42 8.76 38.92
CA ASN A 253 18.79 8.38 39.21
C ASN A 253 19.34 7.40 38.18
N CYS A 254 20.67 7.25 38.15
CA CYS A 254 21.36 6.33 37.25
C CYS A 254 21.79 5.09 38.05
N PRO A 255 21.08 3.95 37.97
CA PRO A 255 21.36 2.77 38.80
C PRO A 255 22.66 2.06 38.40
N ILE A 256 23.06 2.18 37.12
CA ILE A 256 24.30 1.64 36.58
C ILE A 256 25.40 2.73 36.60
N ALA A 257 25.79 3.12 37.82
CA ALA A 257 26.79 4.18 38.08
C ALA A 257 28.26 3.76 37.86
N PHE A 258 28.53 2.79 37.00
CA PHE A 258 29.84 2.22 36.67
C PHE A 258 29.84 1.71 35.21
N PRO A 259 30.99 1.60 34.54
CA PRO A 259 31.04 1.11 33.16
C PRO A 259 30.73 -0.38 33.05
N PHE A 260 30.06 -0.77 31.97
CA PHE A 260 29.68 -2.15 31.65
C PHE A 260 29.87 -2.47 30.16
N GLU A 261 29.85 -3.75 29.79
CA GLU A 261 30.16 -4.22 28.43
C GLU A 261 29.07 -5.18 27.91
N VAL A 262 28.65 -4.98 26.66
CA VAL A 262 27.81 -5.90 25.88
C VAL A 262 28.50 -6.25 24.56
N LEU A 263 28.22 -7.43 23.98
CA LEU A 263 28.73 -7.79 22.66
C LEU A 263 27.68 -7.47 21.59
N LEU A 264 28.12 -7.04 20.41
CA LEU A 264 27.30 -6.96 19.20
C LEU A 264 28.02 -7.75 18.10
N SER A 265 27.33 -8.73 17.52
CA SER A 265 27.88 -9.66 16.53
C SER A 265 26.94 -9.84 15.35
N THR A 266 27.43 -9.78 14.11
CA THR A 266 26.66 -10.15 12.91
C THR A 266 26.68 -11.65 12.63
N ALA A 267 25.74 -12.12 11.81
CA ALA A 267 25.75 -13.44 11.21
C ALA A 267 25.10 -13.42 9.81
N ASP A 268 25.66 -14.22 8.91
CA ASP A 268 25.23 -14.40 7.53
C ASP A 268 23.76 -14.87 7.44
N GLY A 269 23.06 -14.48 6.37
CA GLY A 269 21.70 -14.91 6.06
C GLY A 269 21.62 -15.45 4.64
N THR A 270 21.07 -14.67 3.71
CA THR A 270 21.45 -14.79 2.29
C THR A 270 22.77 -14.07 2.05
N ALA A 271 22.89 -12.83 2.53
CA ALA A 271 24.13 -12.05 2.55
C ALA A 271 25.26 -12.77 3.31
N VAL A 272 26.45 -12.79 2.70
CA VAL A 272 27.66 -13.51 3.09
C VAL A 272 28.81 -12.56 3.43
N GLN A 273 29.33 -12.70 4.65
CA GLN A 273 30.48 -11.91 5.11
C GLN A 273 31.66 -11.86 4.12
N ALA A 274 32.17 -10.65 3.91
CA ALA A 274 33.26 -10.27 3.03
C ALA A 274 33.03 -10.46 1.52
N MET A 275 31.80 -10.80 1.09
CA MET A 275 31.30 -10.51 -0.25
C MET A 275 30.53 -9.17 -0.21
N ASP A 276 29.44 -9.11 0.54
CA ASP A 276 28.42 -8.04 0.50
C ASP A 276 28.33 -7.22 1.81
N TYR A 277 28.88 -7.72 2.93
CA TYR A 277 29.09 -6.92 4.14
C TYR A 277 30.34 -7.31 4.95
N GLN A 278 30.94 -6.38 5.71
CA GLN A 278 32.06 -6.69 6.61
C GLN A 278 31.55 -7.24 7.97
N PRO A 279 32.04 -8.40 8.43
CA PRO A 279 31.54 -9.02 9.65
C PRO A 279 31.97 -8.28 10.92
N LEU A 280 31.01 -8.04 11.81
CA LEU A 280 31.17 -7.35 13.08
C LEU A 280 31.18 -8.35 14.25
N ASP A 281 32.19 -8.26 15.12
CA ASP A 281 32.21 -8.90 16.45
C ASP A 281 32.91 -7.93 17.43
N VAL A 282 32.12 -7.12 18.13
CA VAL A 282 32.62 -5.98 18.92
C VAL A 282 32.05 -5.93 20.33
N THR A 283 32.87 -5.48 21.28
CA THR A 283 32.46 -5.21 22.66
C THR A 283 32.15 -3.72 22.83
N LEU A 284 30.88 -3.40 23.08
CA LEU A 284 30.39 -2.05 23.35
C LEU A 284 30.49 -1.77 24.86
N MET A 285 31.56 -1.07 25.25
CA MET A 285 31.80 -0.61 26.62
C MET A 285 31.08 0.71 26.92
N PHE A 286 29.93 0.65 27.57
CA PHE A 286 29.21 1.83 28.06
C PHE A 286 29.92 2.39 29.30
N GLU A 287 30.17 3.69 29.33
CA GLU A 287 30.60 4.40 30.53
C GLU A 287 29.42 4.57 31.51
N ALA A 288 29.73 4.92 32.77
CA ALA A 288 28.70 5.16 33.78
C ALA A 288 27.67 6.21 33.32
N CYS A 289 26.39 5.81 33.26
CA CYS A 289 25.26 6.63 32.78
C CYS A 289 25.33 7.03 31.28
N GLU A 290 26.06 6.31 30.43
CA GLU A 290 25.99 6.45 28.97
C GLU A 290 24.68 5.84 28.45
N THR A 291 23.80 6.64 27.84
CA THR A 291 22.44 6.20 27.42
C THR A 291 22.35 5.72 25.97
N ARG A 292 23.40 5.90 25.16
CA ARG A 292 23.41 5.54 23.73
C ARG A 292 24.84 5.38 23.24
N ARG A 293 25.11 4.28 22.54
CA ARG A 293 26.40 4.02 21.89
C ARG A 293 26.17 3.36 20.54
N CYS A 294 26.96 3.73 19.54
CA CYS A 294 26.83 3.20 18.18
C CYS A 294 28.16 2.68 17.66
N VAL A 295 28.07 1.81 16.66
CA VAL A 295 29.18 1.33 15.84
C VAL A 295 28.74 1.36 14.38
N ASP A 296 29.68 1.68 13.50
CA ASP A 296 29.46 1.68 12.06
C ASP A 296 29.73 0.24 11.54
N ALA A 297 28.81 -0.30 10.75
CA ALA A 297 28.99 -1.56 10.01
C ALA A 297 29.13 -1.22 8.51
N GLU A 298 30.05 -1.91 7.84
CA GLU A 298 30.47 -1.60 6.47
C GLU A 298 29.76 -2.56 5.50
N ILE A 299 28.98 -1.98 4.58
CA ILE A 299 28.34 -2.68 3.45
C ILE A 299 29.33 -2.61 2.28
N ILE A 300 29.37 -3.66 1.48
CA ILE A 300 30.26 -3.77 0.32
C ILE A 300 29.42 -3.49 -0.94
N ASP A 301 30.07 -2.92 -1.95
CA ASP A 301 29.53 -2.26 -3.16
C ASP A 301 30.35 -2.80 -4.33
N ASP A 302 29.72 -3.51 -5.27
CA ASP A 302 30.37 -4.40 -6.25
C ASP A 302 30.09 -3.99 -7.74
N THR A 303 29.83 -4.97 -8.63
CA THR A 303 29.54 -4.86 -10.08
C THR A 303 28.76 -6.09 -10.63
N VAL A 304 28.06 -6.85 -9.76
CA VAL A 304 27.41 -8.14 -10.05
C VAL A 304 25.92 -8.09 -9.69
N GLU A 305 25.04 -8.39 -10.65
CA GLU A 305 23.57 -8.39 -10.46
C GLU A 305 23.14 -9.50 -9.48
N GLU A 306 22.66 -9.12 -8.30
CA GLU A 306 22.28 -9.99 -7.18
C GLU A 306 20.82 -9.74 -6.72
N PRO A 307 20.18 -10.66 -5.98
CA PRO A 307 18.83 -10.44 -5.42
C PRO A 307 18.89 -9.56 -4.16
N ASP A 308 17.75 -9.05 -3.68
CA ASP A 308 17.65 -8.45 -2.33
C ASP A 308 18.12 -9.46 -1.26
N GLU A 309 19.20 -9.13 -0.54
CA GLU A 309 19.88 -10.02 0.41
C GLU A 309 19.72 -9.56 1.87
N VAL A 310 19.91 -10.47 2.83
CA VAL A 310 19.72 -10.18 4.27
C VAL A 310 20.83 -10.77 5.12
N PHE A 311 21.38 -9.98 6.06
CA PHE A 311 22.18 -10.46 7.20
C PHE A 311 21.59 -10.02 8.55
N THR A 312 22.04 -10.63 9.63
CA THR A 312 21.52 -10.38 11.00
C THR A 312 22.57 -9.80 11.94
N TYR A 313 22.14 -9.12 13.01
CA TYR A 313 22.97 -8.66 14.12
C TYR A 313 22.31 -8.92 15.48
N THR A 314 23.04 -9.56 16.39
CA THR A 314 22.59 -9.90 17.74
C THR A 314 23.41 -9.17 18.81
N LEU A 315 22.72 -8.56 19.77
CA LEU A 315 23.24 -8.03 21.03
C LEU A 315 23.30 -9.13 22.11
N ARG A 316 24.48 -9.40 22.68
CA ARG A 316 24.74 -10.54 23.57
C ARG A 316 25.31 -10.10 24.93
N ARG A 317 24.87 -10.75 26.01
CA ARG A 317 25.35 -10.49 27.39
C ARG A 317 26.82 -10.89 27.54
N THR A 318 27.63 -10.05 28.18
CA THR A 318 28.95 -10.49 28.69
C THR A 318 28.78 -11.40 29.92
N PRO A 319 29.77 -12.27 30.23
CA PRO A 319 29.73 -13.10 31.44
C PRO A 319 29.71 -12.33 32.76
N ASP A 320 30.22 -11.10 32.76
CA ASP A 320 30.35 -10.21 33.92
C ASP A 320 29.30 -9.07 33.94
N LEU A 321 28.28 -9.12 33.08
CA LEU A 321 27.21 -8.10 33.02
C LEU A 321 26.38 -8.08 34.31
N ASP A 322 26.11 -6.88 34.86
CA ASP A 322 25.31 -6.72 36.09
C ASP A 322 23.92 -7.37 35.93
N PRO A 323 23.42 -8.12 36.93
CA PRO A 323 22.09 -8.74 36.86
C PRO A 323 20.93 -7.75 36.76
N ARG A 324 21.12 -6.46 37.06
CA ARG A 324 20.15 -5.37 36.82
C ARG A 324 20.08 -4.90 35.37
N ILE A 325 20.89 -5.47 34.47
CA ILE A 325 20.87 -5.13 33.05
C ILE A 325 20.15 -6.25 32.28
N GLU A 326 18.92 -5.94 31.87
CA GLU A 326 18.15 -6.69 30.87
C GLU A 326 18.62 -6.29 29.46
N LEU A 327 18.61 -7.25 28.51
CA LEU A 327 18.82 -6.94 27.10
C LEU A 327 17.51 -7.13 26.31
N ASN A 328 16.99 -6.05 25.73
CA ASN A 328 15.74 -6.04 24.97
C ASN A 328 15.58 -4.75 24.15
N PRO A 329 15.35 -4.79 22.82
CA PRO A 329 15.44 -5.94 21.92
C PRO A 329 16.90 -6.37 21.68
N VAL A 330 17.10 -7.64 21.33
CA VAL A 330 18.43 -8.25 21.16
C VAL A 330 18.81 -8.60 19.73
N ASP A 331 17.85 -8.88 18.84
CA ASP A 331 18.11 -9.27 17.46
C ASP A 331 17.57 -8.22 16.48
N GLY A 332 18.28 -8.04 15.38
CA GLY A 332 17.85 -7.23 14.24
C GLY A 332 18.46 -7.72 12.93
N GLN A 333 17.97 -7.19 11.82
CA GLN A 333 18.41 -7.56 10.47
C GLN A 333 18.68 -6.34 9.59
N VAL A 334 19.49 -6.56 8.55
CA VAL A 334 19.79 -5.60 7.48
C VAL A 334 19.44 -6.26 6.17
N GLU A 335 18.58 -5.61 5.40
CA GLU A 335 18.25 -5.94 4.01
C GLU A 335 19.09 -5.03 3.09
N ILE A 336 19.83 -5.66 2.17
CA ILE A 336 20.67 -5.03 1.15
C ILE A 336 19.98 -5.19 -0.20
N GLY A 337 19.72 -4.10 -0.91
CA GLY A 337 19.29 -4.10 -2.31
C GLY A 337 20.46 -3.92 -3.28
N ASP A 338 20.39 -4.61 -4.42
CA ASP A 338 21.23 -4.42 -5.61
C ASP A 338 21.01 -3.02 -6.21
N ASP A 339 22.09 -2.34 -6.62
CA ASP A 339 21.99 -1.09 -7.41
C ASP A 339 22.79 -1.06 -8.73
N ASP A 340 23.24 -2.23 -9.19
CA ASP A 340 23.91 -2.44 -10.49
C ASP A 340 22.98 -2.34 -11.71
N ARG A 341 21.67 -2.53 -11.51
CA ARG A 341 20.68 -2.55 -12.59
C ARG A 341 20.35 -1.15 -13.12
N ALA A 342 20.52 -0.96 -14.42
CA ALA A 342 20.24 0.31 -15.10
C ALA A 342 18.82 0.34 -15.68
N VAL A 343 18.08 1.42 -15.43
CA VAL A 343 16.71 1.58 -15.95
C VAL A 343 16.71 2.50 -17.16
N VAL A 344 16.16 2.01 -18.28
CA VAL A 344 16.00 2.76 -19.54
C VAL A 344 14.51 2.93 -19.84
N GLY A 345 14.04 4.15 -20.01
CA GLY A 345 12.60 4.42 -20.05
C GLY A 345 12.20 5.65 -20.85
N LEU A 346 10.93 5.67 -21.27
CA LEU A 346 10.31 6.85 -21.88
C LEU A 346 10.29 8.02 -20.88
N GLU A 347 10.78 9.20 -21.26
CA GLU A 347 10.74 10.39 -20.39
C GLU A 347 9.31 10.85 -20.09
N GLN A 348 8.40 10.62 -21.06
CA GLN A 348 6.99 10.91 -20.95
C GLN A 348 6.22 9.71 -21.48
N THR A 349 5.18 9.29 -20.76
CA THR A 349 4.24 8.25 -21.18
C THR A 349 2.92 8.84 -21.67
N PHE A 350 2.69 10.14 -21.45
CA PHE A 350 1.51 10.86 -21.92
C PHE A 350 1.79 12.34 -22.15
N PHE A 351 1.36 12.87 -23.30
CA PHE A 351 1.20 14.31 -23.55
C PHE A 351 0.15 14.55 -24.65
N ARG A 352 -0.48 15.74 -24.63
CA ARG A 352 -1.42 16.19 -25.68
C ARG A 352 -0.78 17.26 -26.57
N VAL A 353 -1.05 17.21 -27.86
CA VAL A 353 -0.74 18.22 -28.88
C VAL A 353 -2.00 18.52 -29.71
N GLU A 354 -1.99 19.59 -30.50
CA GLU A 354 -2.94 19.74 -31.61
C GLU A 354 -2.26 19.27 -32.91
N GLU A 355 -3.03 18.83 -33.91
CA GLU A 355 -2.52 18.30 -35.20
C GLU A 355 -1.48 19.23 -35.88
N ASN A 356 -1.72 20.55 -35.83
CA ASN A 356 -0.89 21.58 -36.48
C ASN A 356 0.53 21.74 -35.89
N VAL A 357 0.91 20.94 -34.88
CA VAL A 357 2.26 20.91 -34.30
C VAL A 357 3.34 20.50 -35.31
N GLY A 358 3.00 19.62 -36.26
CA GLY A 358 3.86 19.11 -37.33
C GLY A 358 5.02 18.20 -36.91
N LEU A 359 5.72 18.51 -35.81
CA LEU A 359 6.76 17.64 -35.24
C LEU A 359 6.65 17.58 -33.71
N ILE A 360 6.50 16.36 -33.19
CA ILE A 360 6.64 16.04 -31.77
C ILE A 360 8.01 15.38 -31.51
N GLN A 361 8.44 15.33 -30.26
CA GLN A 361 9.70 14.70 -29.86
C GLN A 361 9.48 13.71 -28.72
N ILE A 362 9.84 12.44 -28.95
CA ILE A 362 9.82 11.38 -27.95
C ILE A 362 11.25 11.18 -27.45
N CYS A 363 11.46 11.21 -26.14
CA CYS A 363 12.77 11.03 -25.51
C CYS A 363 12.80 9.76 -24.65
N VAL A 364 13.92 9.03 -24.73
CA VAL A 364 14.26 7.90 -23.87
C VAL A 364 15.43 8.33 -22.99
N ASN A 365 15.26 8.23 -21.68
CA ASN A 365 16.30 8.49 -20.69
C ASN A 365 16.91 7.17 -20.19
N VAL A 366 18.13 7.23 -19.70
CA VAL A 366 18.77 6.20 -18.87
C VAL A 366 18.99 6.77 -17.48
N SER A 367 18.49 6.08 -16.46
CA SER A 367 18.76 6.35 -15.05
C SER A 367 19.62 5.23 -14.48
N PHE A 368 20.75 5.62 -13.88
CA PHE A 368 21.60 4.78 -13.05
C PHE A 368 21.37 5.20 -11.58
N PRO A 369 21.40 4.27 -10.62
CA PRO A 369 21.47 4.62 -9.20
C PRO A 369 22.77 5.35 -8.86
N GLU A 370 23.90 4.81 -9.35
CA GLU A 370 25.26 5.26 -9.05
C GLU A 370 25.77 6.38 -10.02
N ILE A 371 26.77 7.17 -9.59
CA ILE A 371 27.28 8.35 -10.31
C ILE A 371 28.36 8.02 -11.36
N ASN A 372 29.07 6.89 -11.24
CA ASN A 372 30.22 6.55 -12.10
C ASN A 372 29.90 5.75 -13.37
N CYS A 373 28.62 5.49 -13.66
CA CYS A 373 28.12 4.82 -14.87
C CYS A 373 28.50 3.33 -14.96
N PRO A 374 27.65 2.40 -14.44
CA PRO A 374 27.91 0.95 -14.50
C PRO A 374 27.96 0.43 -15.96
N ILE A 375 27.12 0.98 -16.85
CA ILE A 375 27.08 0.57 -18.27
C ILE A 375 28.15 1.29 -19.09
N ALA A 376 29.38 0.81 -18.94
CA ALA A 376 30.60 1.29 -19.60
C ALA A 376 30.75 0.86 -21.09
N PHE A 377 29.68 0.35 -21.72
CA PHE A 377 29.65 -0.16 -23.10
C PHE A 377 28.40 0.34 -23.85
N PRO A 378 28.40 0.39 -25.19
CA PRO A 378 27.22 0.80 -25.95
C PRO A 378 26.16 -0.32 -26.03
N PHE A 379 24.88 0.04 -26.00
CA PHE A 379 23.74 -0.87 -26.09
C PHE A 379 22.62 -0.32 -26.97
N GLU A 380 21.67 -1.17 -27.37
CA GLU A 380 20.61 -0.81 -28.33
C GLU A 380 19.21 -1.20 -27.86
N VAL A 381 18.26 -0.25 -27.94
CA VAL A 381 16.81 -0.45 -27.68
C VAL A 381 15.99 -0.03 -28.89
N LEU A 382 14.79 -0.59 -29.09
CA LEU A 382 13.94 -0.29 -30.25
C LEU A 382 12.75 0.60 -29.84
N LEU A 383 12.59 1.76 -30.48
CA LEU A 383 11.45 2.66 -30.30
C LEU A 383 10.56 2.63 -31.54
N SER A 384 9.26 2.33 -31.36
CA SER A 384 8.28 2.22 -32.44
C SER A 384 6.94 2.87 -32.11
N THR A 385 6.26 3.40 -33.12
CA THR A 385 4.85 3.85 -33.05
C THR A 385 3.90 2.79 -33.61
N ALA A 386 2.66 2.75 -33.12
CA ALA A 386 1.60 1.88 -33.66
C ALA A 386 0.30 2.64 -33.91
N ASP A 387 -0.56 2.12 -34.80
CA ASP A 387 -1.90 2.68 -35.04
C ASP A 387 -2.78 2.52 -33.80
N GLY A 388 -3.43 3.61 -33.36
CA GLY A 388 -4.29 3.67 -32.18
C GLY A 388 -5.75 3.94 -32.57
N THR A 389 -6.25 5.13 -32.24
CA THR A 389 -7.28 5.75 -33.08
C THR A 389 -6.63 6.46 -34.28
N ALA A 390 -5.51 7.16 -34.04
CA ALA A 390 -4.67 7.71 -35.09
C ALA A 390 -4.04 6.63 -35.98
N VAL A 391 -3.98 6.89 -37.28
CA VAL A 391 -3.63 5.97 -38.36
C VAL A 391 -2.46 6.48 -39.20
N GLN A 392 -1.50 5.60 -39.45
CA GLN A 392 -0.30 5.91 -40.24
C GLN A 392 -0.61 6.50 -41.62
N ALA A 393 0.11 7.56 -41.97
CA ALA A 393 0.01 8.32 -43.22
C ALA A 393 -1.35 8.98 -43.53
N MET A 394 -2.30 8.94 -42.60
CA MET A 394 -3.37 9.94 -42.49
C MET A 394 -2.93 11.00 -41.47
N ASP A 395 -2.59 10.57 -40.25
CA ASP A 395 -2.54 11.46 -39.07
C ASP A 395 -1.11 11.60 -38.49
N TYR A 396 -0.24 10.62 -38.76
CA TYR A 396 1.18 10.65 -38.39
C TYR A 396 2.08 9.88 -39.39
N GLN A 397 3.39 10.17 -39.41
CA GLN A 397 4.39 9.33 -40.09
C GLN A 397 4.92 8.24 -39.13
N PRO A 398 4.88 6.95 -39.51
CA PRO A 398 5.28 5.87 -38.62
C PRO A 398 6.79 5.82 -38.36
N LEU A 399 7.14 5.63 -37.08
CA LEU A 399 8.49 5.44 -36.58
C LEU A 399 8.74 3.96 -36.21
N ASP A 400 9.90 3.45 -36.60
CA ASP A 400 10.47 2.17 -36.19
C ASP A 400 12.00 2.33 -36.24
N VAL A 401 12.65 2.52 -35.07
CA VAL A 401 14.05 2.94 -35.01
C VAL A 401 14.82 2.37 -33.81
N THR A 402 16.03 1.89 -34.08
CA THR A 402 16.98 1.46 -33.05
C THR A 402 17.73 2.66 -32.46
N LEU A 403 17.72 2.80 -31.14
CA LEU A 403 18.45 3.82 -30.38
C LEU A 403 19.73 3.21 -29.81
N THR A 404 20.88 3.57 -30.37
CA THR A 404 22.21 3.13 -29.91
C THR A 404 22.76 4.08 -28.85
N PHE A 405 22.54 3.78 -27.58
CA PHE A 405 23.17 4.51 -26.48
C PHE A 405 24.67 4.21 -26.44
N GLN A 406 25.51 5.26 -26.40
CA GLN A 406 26.92 5.10 -26.09
C GLN A 406 27.14 4.87 -24.59
N ALA A 407 28.31 4.35 -24.21
CA ALA A 407 28.70 4.24 -22.81
C ALA A 407 28.51 5.58 -22.08
N CYS A 408 27.73 5.57 -20.99
CA CYS A 408 27.35 6.73 -20.19
C CYS A 408 26.52 7.82 -20.92
N GLU A 409 25.84 7.49 -22.01
CA GLU A 409 24.85 8.36 -22.64
C GLU A 409 23.50 8.20 -21.93
N THR A 410 22.98 9.28 -21.32
CA THR A 410 21.81 9.20 -20.45
C THR A 410 20.49 9.60 -21.11
N ARG A 411 20.50 9.99 -22.40
CA ARG A 411 19.32 10.51 -23.10
C ARG A 411 19.48 10.49 -24.62
N ILE A 412 18.51 9.92 -25.32
CA ILE A 412 18.32 10.05 -26.77
C ILE A 412 16.89 10.54 -27.04
N CYS A 413 16.71 11.36 -28.07
CA CYS A 413 15.38 11.84 -28.49
C CYS A 413 15.21 11.68 -30.00
N VAL A 414 13.98 11.40 -30.44
CA VAL A 414 13.59 11.20 -31.84
C VAL A 414 12.36 12.05 -32.14
N ASP A 415 12.34 12.65 -33.33
CA ASP A 415 11.22 13.46 -33.81
C ASP A 415 10.23 12.58 -34.62
N VAL A 416 8.92 12.76 -34.40
CA VAL A 416 7.84 12.12 -35.17
C VAL A 416 6.99 13.21 -35.84
N GLU A 417 6.64 13.01 -37.11
CA GLU A 417 5.85 13.96 -37.91
C GLU A 417 4.35 13.70 -37.74
N ILE A 418 3.62 14.72 -37.27
CA ILE A 418 2.16 14.74 -37.17
C ILE A 418 1.62 15.47 -38.40
N ILE A 419 0.46 15.03 -38.90
CA ILE A 419 -0.18 15.53 -40.11
C ILE A 419 -1.37 16.43 -39.72
N ASP A 420 -1.64 17.44 -40.54
CA ASP A 420 -2.51 18.61 -40.32
C ASP A 420 -3.45 18.68 -41.54
N ASP A 421 -4.77 18.52 -41.32
CA ASP A 421 -5.79 18.27 -42.36
C ASP A 421 -6.75 19.47 -42.55
N THR A 422 -8.06 19.23 -42.71
CA THR A 422 -9.17 20.19 -42.91
C THR A 422 -10.54 19.58 -42.54
N VAL A 423 -10.60 18.60 -41.63
CA VAL A 423 -11.81 17.81 -41.32
C VAL A 423 -12.00 17.65 -39.82
N ASP A 424 -13.02 18.35 -39.28
CA ASP A 424 -13.61 18.21 -37.93
C ASP A 424 -13.76 16.73 -37.50
N GLU A 425 -12.76 16.23 -36.76
CA GLU A 425 -12.59 14.85 -36.28
C GLU A 425 -12.46 14.81 -34.74
N PRO A 426 -12.60 13.64 -34.08
CA PRO A 426 -12.50 13.54 -32.62
C PRO A 426 -11.05 13.38 -32.15
N ASP A 427 -10.67 13.97 -31.00
CA ASP A 427 -9.35 13.77 -30.36
C ASP A 427 -8.85 12.32 -30.44
N GLU A 428 -7.66 12.14 -31.04
CA GLU A 428 -7.09 10.85 -31.37
C GLU A 428 -5.91 10.48 -30.46
N VAL A 429 -5.51 9.20 -30.49
CA VAL A 429 -4.43 8.64 -29.68
C VAL A 429 -3.45 7.89 -30.56
N LEU A 430 -2.16 8.24 -30.44
CA LEU A 430 -1.01 7.64 -31.09
C LEU A 430 -0.13 6.91 -30.03
N PRO A 431 -0.23 5.57 -29.92
CA PRO A 431 0.67 4.76 -29.09
C PRO A 431 2.11 4.72 -29.61
N TYR A 432 3.07 4.68 -28.68
CA TYR A 432 4.48 4.36 -28.93
C TYR A 432 5.03 3.47 -27.82
N SER A 433 5.94 2.56 -28.19
CA SER A 433 6.52 1.57 -27.29
C SER A 433 8.03 1.44 -27.46
N LEU A 434 8.69 1.20 -26.33
CA LEU A 434 10.11 0.91 -26.19
C LEU A 434 10.29 -0.59 -25.93
N THR A 435 11.06 -1.28 -26.76
CA THR A 435 11.18 -2.75 -26.74
C THR A 435 12.63 -3.22 -26.72
N ARG A 436 12.87 -4.39 -26.10
CA ARG A 436 14.21 -4.99 -26.00
C ARG A 436 14.70 -5.41 -27.38
N THR A 437 15.97 -5.15 -27.68
CA THR A 437 16.67 -5.86 -28.76
C THR A 437 17.10 -7.26 -28.28
N PRO A 438 17.34 -8.23 -29.19
CA PRO A 438 17.75 -9.59 -28.80
C PRO A 438 19.09 -9.65 -28.04
N ASP A 439 19.97 -8.67 -28.27
CA ASP A 439 21.32 -8.59 -27.70
C ASP A 439 21.41 -7.60 -26.51
N LEU A 440 20.27 -7.18 -25.93
CA LEU A 440 20.22 -6.23 -24.82
C LEU A 440 20.60 -6.91 -23.49
N ASP A 441 21.67 -6.41 -22.84
CA ASP A 441 22.20 -6.89 -21.55
C ASP A 441 21.09 -7.08 -20.50
N PRO A 442 21.08 -8.18 -19.73
CA PRO A 442 20.04 -8.48 -18.74
C PRO A 442 19.85 -7.35 -17.71
N ARG A 443 20.96 -6.72 -17.26
CA ARG A 443 20.98 -5.63 -16.26
C ARG A 443 20.33 -4.34 -16.73
N ILE A 444 19.94 -4.26 -18.00
CA ILE A 444 19.14 -3.16 -18.52
C ILE A 444 17.66 -3.50 -18.36
N GLU A 445 17.01 -2.89 -17.37
CA GLU A 445 15.56 -2.89 -17.28
C GLU A 445 14.96 -1.86 -18.25
N LEU A 446 13.82 -2.20 -18.88
CA LEU A 446 13.05 -1.23 -19.66
C LEU A 446 11.81 -0.81 -18.86
N ASN A 447 11.78 0.44 -18.40
CA ASN A 447 10.70 0.95 -17.54
C ASN A 447 10.70 2.51 -17.51
N PRO A 448 9.60 3.20 -17.87
CA PRO A 448 8.39 2.69 -18.51
C PRO A 448 8.60 2.40 -20.01
N VAL A 449 7.90 1.37 -20.51
CA VAL A 449 7.98 0.92 -21.91
C VAL A 449 6.92 1.50 -22.85
N ASP A 450 5.71 1.75 -22.37
CA ASP A 450 4.59 2.20 -23.20
C ASP A 450 4.24 3.67 -22.93
N GLY A 451 3.92 4.39 -24.00
CA GLY A 451 3.43 5.76 -23.94
C GLY A 451 2.44 6.06 -25.06
N GLN A 452 1.76 7.19 -24.96
CA GLN A 452 0.81 7.65 -25.98
C GLN A 452 0.83 9.17 -26.13
N VAL A 453 0.50 9.65 -27.32
CA VAL A 453 0.22 11.07 -27.60
C VAL A 453 -1.27 11.22 -27.87
N GLU A 454 -1.91 12.19 -27.23
CA GLU A 454 -3.25 12.63 -27.59
C GLU A 454 -3.12 13.76 -28.64
N ILE A 455 -3.78 13.60 -29.79
CA ILE A 455 -3.76 14.54 -30.91
C ILE A 455 -5.14 15.19 -30.96
N GLY A 456 -5.18 16.50 -30.71
CA GLY A 456 -6.38 17.31 -30.80
C GLY A 456 -6.67 17.80 -32.21
N ASP A 457 -7.95 17.73 -32.58
CA ASP A 457 -8.54 18.43 -33.73
C ASP A 457 -8.49 19.95 -33.51
N ASP A 458 -8.01 20.68 -34.52
CA ASP A 458 -7.87 22.14 -34.55
C ASP A 458 -8.97 22.81 -35.41
N ASP A 459 -9.81 22.01 -36.06
CA ASP A 459 -10.83 22.42 -37.02
C ASP A 459 -12.21 22.71 -36.37
N ASN A 460 -13.26 22.98 -37.17
CA ASN A 460 -14.56 23.45 -36.65
C ASN A 460 -15.82 23.04 -37.48
N ALA A 461 -16.71 22.27 -36.86
CA ALA A 461 -18.02 21.89 -37.38
C ALA A 461 -18.89 23.05 -37.91
N VAL A 462 -19.55 22.83 -39.06
CA VAL A 462 -20.41 23.84 -39.71
C VAL A 462 -21.78 23.94 -39.04
N GLN A 463 -22.12 25.15 -38.58
CA GLN A 463 -23.36 25.46 -37.86
C GLN A 463 -24.24 26.44 -38.63
N THR A 464 -25.57 26.24 -38.63
CA THR A 464 -26.49 27.15 -39.35
C THR A 464 -27.92 27.16 -38.79
N GLY A 465 -28.66 28.25 -38.98
CA GLY A 465 -30.06 28.35 -38.54
C GLY A 465 -30.79 29.61 -39.01
N PHE A 466 -32.11 29.67 -38.83
CA PHE A 466 -32.91 30.88 -39.11
C PHE A 466 -32.42 32.08 -38.28
N ARG A 467 -32.13 33.20 -38.94
CA ARG A 467 -31.83 34.48 -38.27
C ARG A 467 -33.13 35.08 -37.74
N THR A 468 -33.32 35.11 -36.43
CA THR A 468 -34.55 35.56 -35.79
C THR A 468 -34.97 36.98 -36.24
N PRO A 469 -36.22 37.19 -36.69
CA PRO A 469 -36.74 38.51 -36.98
C PRO A 469 -37.18 39.19 -35.67
N GLY A 470 -37.03 40.51 -35.60
CA GLY A 470 -37.69 41.30 -34.56
C GLY A 470 -39.18 41.39 -34.88
N ASP A 471 -40.02 40.95 -33.93
CA ASP A 471 -41.47 40.87 -33.99
C ASP A 471 -42.03 40.06 -35.18
N GLY A 472 -42.37 38.79 -34.93
CA GLY A 472 -42.80 37.81 -35.94
C GLY A 472 -44.22 38.02 -36.51
N CYS A 473 -44.74 39.23 -36.61
CA CYS A 473 -46.11 39.47 -37.10
C CYS A 473 -46.14 40.41 -38.30
N ILE A 474 -46.99 40.07 -39.28
CA ILE A 474 -47.19 40.79 -40.53
C ILE A 474 -48.66 41.20 -40.67
N THR A 475 -48.90 42.41 -41.15
CA THR A 475 -50.26 42.80 -41.54
C THR A 475 -50.66 42.08 -42.82
N GLU A 476 -51.96 41.82 -42.97
CA GLU A 476 -52.57 41.26 -44.19
C GLU A 476 -52.04 41.88 -45.50
N GLY A 477 -51.79 41.04 -46.50
CA GLY A 477 -51.36 41.46 -47.84
C GLY A 477 -49.86 41.81 -48.00
N VAL A 478 -48.99 41.45 -47.06
CA VAL A 478 -47.55 41.78 -47.06
C VAL A 478 -46.66 40.57 -47.41
N LEU A 479 -45.56 40.82 -48.15
CA LEU A 479 -44.51 39.85 -48.53
C LEU A 479 -43.21 40.14 -47.77
N GLN A 480 -42.48 39.10 -47.34
CA GLN A 480 -41.30 39.19 -46.48
C GLN A 480 -40.22 38.16 -46.88
N GLU A 481 -38.97 38.41 -46.44
CA GLU A 481 -37.84 37.49 -46.59
C GLU A 481 -37.08 37.35 -45.27
N ILE A 482 -36.48 36.17 -45.04
CA ILE A 482 -35.67 35.85 -43.86
C ILE A 482 -34.43 35.05 -44.25
N CYS A 483 -33.28 35.41 -43.68
CA CYS A 483 -32.00 34.78 -44.00
C CYS A 483 -31.56 33.78 -42.93
N LEU A 484 -30.68 32.85 -43.30
CA LEU A 484 -29.97 31.99 -42.37
C LEU A 484 -28.71 32.70 -41.88
N THR A 485 -28.29 32.36 -40.67
CA THR A 485 -26.95 32.68 -40.15
C THR A 485 -26.14 31.39 -40.20
N THR A 486 -24.91 31.44 -40.74
CA THR A 486 -24.01 30.30 -40.86
C THR A 486 -22.64 30.63 -40.27
N VAL A 487 -22.05 29.68 -39.54
CA VAL A 487 -20.71 29.73 -38.94
C VAL A 487 -19.94 28.49 -39.42
N GLY A 488 -18.63 28.62 -39.65
CA GLY A 488 -17.85 27.65 -40.42
C GLY A 488 -18.07 27.81 -41.93
N SER A 489 -17.43 26.97 -42.75
CA SER A 489 -17.63 26.90 -44.20
C SER A 489 -17.45 25.46 -44.67
N PRO A 490 -18.48 24.82 -45.26
CA PRO A 490 -18.40 23.40 -45.59
C PRO A 490 -17.51 23.18 -46.82
N ALA A 491 -16.64 22.16 -46.74
CA ALA A 491 -15.80 21.70 -47.87
C ALA A 491 -16.62 21.22 -49.10
N VAL A 492 -17.93 21.02 -48.95
CA VAL A 492 -18.86 20.63 -50.03
C VAL A 492 -20.18 21.41 -49.94
N ASP A 493 -20.67 21.90 -51.09
CA ASP A 493 -21.98 22.56 -51.24
C ASP A 493 -23.11 21.75 -50.57
N THR A 494 -23.73 22.31 -49.54
CA THR A 494 -24.70 21.60 -48.69
C THR A 494 -26.11 22.17 -48.83
N VAL A 495 -27.10 21.30 -49.02
CA VAL A 495 -28.50 21.68 -49.32
C VAL A 495 -29.41 21.43 -48.11
N LEU A 496 -30.15 22.47 -47.72
CA LEU A 496 -31.19 22.45 -46.71
C LEU A 496 -32.58 22.54 -47.36
N THR A 497 -33.58 21.91 -46.73
CA THR A 497 -34.98 21.95 -47.16
C THR A 497 -35.84 22.67 -46.12
N VAL A 498 -36.76 23.51 -46.59
CA VAL A 498 -37.68 24.34 -45.80
C VAL A 498 -39.11 23.82 -45.95
N SER A 499 -39.84 23.68 -44.85
CA SER A 499 -41.25 23.28 -44.80
C SER A 499 -42.10 24.25 -43.97
N VAL A 500 -43.41 24.29 -44.24
CA VAL A 500 -44.42 25.01 -43.44
C VAL A 500 -45.30 24.00 -42.69
N THR A 501 -45.59 24.30 -41.43
CA THR A 501 -46.73 23.77 -40.69
C THR A 501 -47.70 24.95 -40.47
N TYR A 502 -48.98 24.76 -40.79
CA TYR A 502 -50.02 25.76 -40.61
C TYR A 502 -50.70 25.51 -39.26
N ASP A 503 -50.81 26.52 -38.40
CA ASP A 503 -51.24 26.35 -37.01
C ASP A 503 -52.69 26.84 -36.80
N THR A 504 -52.94 28.14 -36.90
CA THR A 504 -54.32 28.69 -36.96
C THR A 504 -54.65 29.38 -38.28
N ALA A 505 -53.64 29.88 -39.02
CA ALA A 505 -53.81 30.35 -40.38
C ALA A 505 -54.13 29.19 -41.32
N GLY A 506 -55.02 29.39 -42.28
CA GLY A 506 -55.28 28.44 -43.35
C GLY A 506 -54.24 28.49 -44.48
N SER A 507 -54.36 27.54 -45.41
CA SER A 507 -53.61 27.57 -46.66
C SER A 507 -54.23 28.49 -47.72
N GLU A 508 -55.21 29.31 -47.35
CA GLU A 508 -55.77 30.38 -48.20
C GLU A 508 -55.21 31.77 -47.80
N ASP A 509 -54.42 31.81 -46.71
CA ASP A 509 -54.05 33.03 -45.98
C ASP A 509 -52.54 33.33 -46.06
N PHE A 510 -51.72 32.31 -46.37
CA PHE A 510 -50.25 32.38 -46.49
C PHE A 510 -49.68 31.51 -47.62
N ASP A 511 -48.60 31.98 -48.28
CA ASP A 511 -47.89 31.29 -49.38
C ASP A 511 -46.35 31.29 -49.15
N LEU A 512 -45.70 30.12 -49.32
CA LEU A 512 -44.24 29.95 -49.20
C LEU A 512 -43.58 29.90 -50.58
N ILE A 513 -42.69 30.87 -50.84
CA ILE A 513 -42.08 31.07 -52.16
C ILE A 513 -40.78 30.27 -52.32
N THR A 514 -40.05 30.01 -51.23
CA THR A 514 -38.74 29.32 -51.24
C THR A 514 -38.75 28.09 -50.32
N SER A 515 -38.55 26.90 -50.89
CA SER A 515 -38.59 25.62 -50.18
C SER A 515 -37.25 24.87 -50.07
N GLN A 516 -36.18 25.34 -50.71
CA GLN A 516 -34.82 24.80 -50.56
C GLN A 516 -33.78 25.90 -50.61
N VAL A 517 -32.67 25.68 -49.89
CA VAL A 517 -31.56 26.61 -49.70
C VAL A 517 -30.24 25.85 -49.82
N THR A 518 -29.20 26.46 -50.39
CA THR A 518 -27.86 25.89 -50.47
C THR A 518 -26.86 26.82 -49.80
N ILE A 519 -26.01 26.23 -48.95
CA ILE A 519 -24.81 26.85 -48.35
C ILE A 519 -23.63 26.41 -49.19
N THR A 520 -22.75 27.35 -49.54
CA THR A 520 -21.56 27.13 -50.38
C THR A 520 -20.39 27.94 -49.82
N GLU A 521 -19.15 27.53 -50.09
CA GLU A 521 -17.90 28.21 -49.69
C GLU A 521 -17.95 29.74 -49.88
N THR A 522 -18.60 30.22 -50.94
CA THR A 522 -18.68 31.65 -51.28
C THR A 522 -19.99 32.34 -50.85
N LYS A 523 -20.86 31.71 -50.06
CA LYS A 523 -22.17 32.28 -49.69
C LYS A 523 -22.66 31.83 -48.29
N THR A 524 -22.32 32.64 -47.29
CA THR A 524 -22.65 32.43 -45.87
C THR A 524 -24.02 32.95 -45.41
N GLU A 525 -24.72 33.77 -46.22
CA GLU A 525 -26.06 34.29 -45.92
C GLU A 525 -27.07 33.95 -47.05
N PRO A 526 -27.69 32.75 -47.05
CA PRO A 526 -28.81 32.43 -47.92
C PRO A 526 -30.17 32.77 -47.27
N CYS A 527 -31.24 32.96 -48.07
CA CYS A 527 -32.53 33.45 -47.57
C CYS A 527 -33.75 32.73 -48.18
N VAL A 528 -34.89 32.88 -47.51
CA VAL A 528 -36.20 32.25 -47.72
C VAL A 528 -37.27 33.35 -47.79
N SER A 529 -38.31 33.20 -48.62
CA SER A 529 -39.31 34.26 -48.89
C SER A 529 -40.76 33.74 -48.78
N TYR A 530 -41.70 34.56 -48.30
CA TYR A 530 -43.12 34.20 -48.07
C TYR A 530 -44.07 35.41 -48.08
N GLN A 531 -45.39 35.19 -48.10
CA GLN A 531 -46.42 36.26 -48.16
C GLN A 531 -47.75 35.89 -47.46
N ALA A 532 -48.47 36.90 -46.93
CA ALA A 532 -49.86 36.80 -46.42
C ALA A 532 -50.93 37.49 -47.31
N ILE A 533 -52.21 37.15 -47.09
CA ILE A 533 -53.41 37.52 -47.89
C ILE A 533 -54.37 38.43 -47.05
N ALA A 534 -55.60 38.77 -47.49
CA ALA A 534 -56.47 39.79 -46.85
C ALA A 534 -58.01 39.69 -47.11
N ASP A 535 -58.87 39.94 -46.10
CA ASP A 535 -60.36 39.91 -46.17
C ASP A 535 -61.07 41.22 -45.69
N ARG A 536 -62.40 41.21 -45.39
CA ARG A 536 -63.28 42.33 -44.97
C ARG A 536 -64.59 41.91 -44.22
N LEU A 537 -64.68 40.83 -43.45
CA LEU A 537 -65.98 40.30 -42.92
C LEU A 537 -66.29 40.36 -41.42
N GLY A 538 -65.79 41.36 -40.68
CA GLY A 538 -66.25 41.67 -39.32
C GLY A 538 -65.09 42.04 -38.41
N LEU A 539 -65.26 41.81 -37.11
CA LEU A 539 -64.16 41.78 -36.15
C LEU A 539 -63.47 40.40 -36.19
N GLU A 540 -62.36 40.29 -36.92
CA GLU A 540 -61.57 39.05 -37.06
C GLU A 540 -60.23 39.12 -36.31
N GLY A 541 -59.55 37.97 -36.15
CA GLY A 541 -58.52 37.75 -35.13
C GLY A 541 -57.07 37.70 -35.62
N VAL A 542 -56.18 37.24 -34.72
CA VAL A 542 -54.75 37.03 -34.97
C VAL A 542 -54.50 35.57 -35.35
N GLU A 543 -54.05 35.30 -36.57
CA GLU A 543 -53.70 33.95 -37.05
C GLU A 543 -52.20 33.63 -36.90
N ASN A 544 -51.81 32.34 -36.95
CA ASN A 544 -50.42 31.89 -36.78
C ASN A 544 -50.01 30.70 -37.68
N LEU A 545 -48.71 30.58 -37.96
CA LEU A 545 -48.07 29.43 -38.65
C LEU A 545 -46.57 29.29 -38.32
N THR A 546 -45.97 28.14 -38.68
CA THR A 546 -44.58 27.77 -38.35
C THR A 546 -43.76 27.31 -39.57
N LEU A 547 -42.53 27.81 -39.71
CA LEU A 547 -41.51 27.33 -40.67
C LEU A 547 -40.52 26.37 -40.00
N SER A 548 -39.92 25.46 -40.77
CA SER A 548 -38.88 24.53 -40.27
C SER A 548 -37.81 24.20 -41.31
N LEU A 549 -36.59 23.93 -40.84
CA LEU A 549 -35.40 23.54 -41.61
C LEU A 549 -35.07 22.05 -41.41
N SER A 550 -34.45 21.46 -42.42
CA SER A 550 -33.87 20.11 -42.38
C SER A 550 -32.64 20.00 -43.29
N GLY A 551 -31.66 19.19 -42.91
CA GLY A 551 -30.37 19.03 -43.60
C GLY A 551 -29.74 17.65 -43.39
N PRO A 552 -28.53 17.41 -43.93
CA PRO A 552 -27.77 16.19 -43.66
C PRO A 552 -27.16 16.19 -42.24
N PRO A 553 -26.71 15.04 -41.70
CA PRO A 553 -26.26 14.93 -40.31
C PRO A 553 -25.02 15.77 -39.95
N ASN A 554 -24.17 16.08 -40.94
CA ASN A 554 -22.91 16.82 -40.78
C ASN A 554 -23.08 18.36 -40.82
N VAL A 555 -24.27 18.86 -40.47
CA VAL A 555 -24.52 20.30 -40.29
C VAL A 555 -25.38 20.50 -39.04
N GLN A 556 -24.84 21.23 -38.06
CA GLN A 556 -25.55 21.50 -36.82
C GLN A 556 -26.61 22.60 -37.02
N LEU A 557 -27.88 22.28 -36.77
CA LEU A 557 -29.01 23.20 -36.93
C LEU A 557 -29.32 23.92 -35.62
N THR A 558 -28.87 25.17 -35.49
CA THR A 558 -28.98 25.95 -34.24
C THR A 558 -30.39 26.51 -34.00
N THR A 559 -31.00 27.12 -35.02
CA THR A 559 -32.40 27.62 -35.01
C THR A 559 -33.19 26.97 -36.14
N ALA A 560 -33.68 25.75 -35.88
CA ALA A 560 -34.33 24.92 -36.89
C ALA A 560 -35.80 25.29 -37.20
N SER A 561 -36.46 26.17 -36.43
CA SER A 561 -37.87 26.56 -36.64
C SER A 561 -38.17 28.01 -36.28
N LEU A 562 -39.32 28.53 -36.73
CA LEU A 562 -39.76 29.94 -36.58
C LEU A 562 -41.29 30.09 -36.71
N HIS A 563 -41.94 30.98 -35.95
CA HIS A 563 -43.41 31.22 -35.94
C HIS A 563 -43.79 32.65 -36.45
N ILE A 564 -44.99 32.86 -37.04
CA ILE A 564 -45.43 34.09 -37.79
C ILE A 564 -46.96 34.47 -37.57
N CYS A 565 -47.42 35.77 -37.49
CA CYS A 565 -48.84 36.22 -37.14
C CYS A 565 -49.55 37.49 -37.83
N ILE A 566 -50.85 37.89 -37.52
CA ILE A 566 -51.81 38.92 -38.19
C ILE A 566 -52.78 39.79 -37.21
N GLN A 567 -53.58 40.88 -37.54
CA GLN A 567 -54.44 41.78 -36.61
C GLN A 567 -55.59 42.79 -37.16
N ASP A 568 -56.75 43.14 -36.46
CA ASP A 568 -57.61 44.44 -36.50
C ASP A 568 -58.71 44.71 -35.32
N SER A 569 -59.81 45.56 -35.45
CA SER A 569 -60.59 46.26 -34.33
C SER A 569 -62.03 46.96 -34.54
N ASP A 570 -62.95 47.16 -33.51
CA ASP A 570 -64.26 47.98 -33.51
C ASP A 570 -64.87 48.55 -32.12
N VAL A 571 -66.22 48.64 -31.83
CA VAL A 571 -66.90 49.75 -30.98
C VAL A 571 -68.23 49.51 -30.11
N VAL A 572 -68.45 50.17 -28.91
CA VAL A 572 -69.74 50.78 -28.28
C VAL A 572 -69.70 51.22 -26.73
N THR A 573 -70.79 51.61 -26.00
CA THR A 573 -70.94 52.55 -24.80
C THR A 573 -71.62 52.03 -23.46
N PHE A 574 -71.08 52.30 -22.23
CA PHE A 574 -71.36 51.55 -20.95
C PHE A 574 -71.11 52.27 -19.55
N GLU A 575 -71.59 51.75 -18.38
CA GLU A 575 -71.30 52.24 -16.98
C GLU A 575 -71.59 51.28 -15.76
N PHE A 576 -71.04 51.57 -14.54
CA PHE A 576 -71.20 50.79 -13.26
C PHE A 576 -72.52 50.95 -12.46
N PHE A 577 -72.87 49.92 -11.64
CA PHE A 577 -74.14 49.79 -10.89
C PHE A 577 -74.12 50.19 -9.39
N THR A 578 -73.13 49.78 -8.59
CA THR A 578 -73.01 50.03 -7.13
C THR A 578 -71.75 50.87 -6.78
N GLY A 579 -71.42 51.01 -5.49
CA GLY A 579 -70.25 51.77 -5.01
C GLY A 579 -69.30 51.01 -4.08
N GLU A 580 -69.68 49.81 -3.61
CA GLU A 580 -68.90 48.95 -2.72
C GLU A 580 -69.24 47.47 -2.99
N ALA A 581 -68.29 46.56 -2.78
CA ALA A 581 -68.43 45.09 -2.75
C ALA A 581 -67.30 44.47 -1.90
N GLU A 582 -67.51 43.25 -1.40
CA GLU A 582 -66.57 42.49 -0.56
C GLU A 582 -66.60 41.01 -1.00
N GLY A 583 -65.51 40.26 -0.81
CA GLY A 583 -65.39 38.83 -1.11
C GLY A 583 -64.41 38.11 -0.17
N ASP A 584 -64.54 36.78 -0.11
CA ASP A 584 -63.59 35.86 0.53
C ASP A 584 -62.49 35.53 -0.49
N GLU A 585 -61.24 35.42 -0.06
CA GLU A 585 -60.11 35.23 -0.98
C GLU A 585 -60.21 33.91 -1.76
N SER A 586 -60.75 32.87 -1.13
CA SER A 586 -61.00 31.56 -1.75
C SER A 586 -62.11 31.58 -2.82
N GLU A 587 -62.88 32.68 -2.95
CA GLU A 587 -63.80 32.89 -4.07
C GLU A 587 -63.11 33.52 -5.31
N LEU A 588 -61.83 33.92 -5.21
CA LEU A 588 -60.94 34.44 -6.27
C LEU A 588 -61.42 35.69 -7.03
N GLU A 589 -62.69 36.08 -6.93
CA GLU A 589 -63.32 37.07 -7.80
C GLU A 589 -64.35 37.97 -7.06
N ILE A 590 -63.98 39.22 -6.74
CA ILE A 590 -64.96 40.18 -6.20
C ILE A 590 -65.88 40.68 -7.33
N ASN A 591 -67.16 40.34 -7.25
CA ASN A 591 -68.11 40.50 -8.35
C ASN A 591 -68.78 41.90 -8.43
N ALA A 592 -68.26 42.77 -9.31
CA ALA A 592 -68.82 44.08 -9.65
C ALA A 592 -69.82 44.01 -10.83
N ASN A 593 -70.70 45.01 -10.98
CA ASN A 593 -71.79 44.96 -11.99
C ASN A 593 -71.86 46.21 -12.88
N ILE A 594 -71.97 46.02 -14.21
CA ILE A 594 -72.09 47.05 -15.25
C ILE A 594 -73.41 46.96 -16.03
N THR A 595 -73.86 48.09 -16.55
CA THR A 595 -75.02 48.28 -17.42
C THR A 595 -74.65 49.03 -18.71
N ARG A 596 -75.44 48.84 -19.77
CA ARG A 596 -75.17 49.38 -21.12
C ARG A 596 -76.27 50.30 -21.63
N SER A 597 -75.98 51.10 -22.67
CA SER A 597 -76.98 51.99 -23.28
C SER A 597 -77.86 51.35 -24.37
N VAL A 598 -77.29 50.48 -25.22
CA VAL A 598 -77.98 49.81 -26.34
C VAL A 598 -77.30 48.49 -26.69
N ALA A 599 -78.01 47.58 -27.36
CA ALA A 599 -77.46 46.35 -27.92
C ALA A 599 -76.48 46.59 -29.11
N THR A 600 -75.50 45.71 -29.22
CA THR A 600 -74.47 45.65 -30.28
C THR A 600 -74.70 44.47 -31.22
N ALA A 601 -73.90 44.35 -32.28
CA ALA A 601 -73.85 43.16 -33.14
C ALA A 601 -72.71 42.20 -32.72
N GLU A 602 -71.56 42.77 -32.39
CA GLU A 602 -70.38 42.10 -31.84
C GLU A 602 -70.14 42.60 -30.39
N GLU A 603 -69.14 42.06 -29.70
CA GLU A 603 -68.88 42.39 -28.30
C GLU A 603 -68.05 43.67 -28.15
N VAL A 604 -68.07 44.32 -26.98
CA VAL A 604 -67.25 45.52 -26.73
C VAL A 604 -66.41 45.35 -25.49
N SER A 605 -65.11 45.63 -25.62
CA SER A 605 -64.11 45.43 -24.58
C SER A 605 -63.91 46.67 -23.69
N PHE A 606 -63.83 46.42 -22.38
CA PHE A 606 -63.58 47.39 -21.33
C PHE A 606 -62.23 47.16 -20.66
N THR A 607 -61.82 48.12 -19.85
CA THR A 607 -60.84 47.91 -18.78
C THR A 607 -61.49 48.20 -17.44
N LEU A 608 -61.28 47.34 -16.46
CA LEU A 608 -61.36 47.70 -15.06
C LEU A 608 -59.95 47.68 -14.50
N THR A 609 -59.45 48.81 -13.99
CA THR A 609 -58.14 48.95 -13.37
C THR A 609 -58.31 48.95 -11.85
N PRO A 610 -57.93 47.88 -11.15
CA PRO A 610 -57.70 47.90 -9.71
C PRO A 610 -56.57 48.87 -9.34
N THR A 611 -56.68 49.55 -8.21
CA THR A 611 -55.73 50.58 -7.76
C THR A 611 -55.80 50.77 -6.24
N GLU A 612 -54.69 51.20 -5.65
CA GLU A 612 -54.61 51.53 -4.22
C GLU A 612 -55.65 52.60 -3.80
N TYR A 613 -56.01 52.60 -2.52
CA TYR A 613 -56.95 53.56 -1.96
C TYR A 613 -56.36 54.98 -1.82
N ASP A 614 -56.75 55.90 -2.71
CA ASP A 614 -56.52 57.35 -2.55
C ASP A 614 -57.76 58.07 -2.00
N ALA A 615 -57.58 58.79 -0.89
CA ALA A 615 -58.61 59.62 -0.28
C ALA A 615 -59.09 60.80 -1.18
N SER A 616 -58.41 61.10 -2.28
CA SER A 616 -58.81 62.16 -3.22
C SER A 616 -60.12 61.88 -3.96
N PHE A 617 -60.51 60.60 -4.12
CA PHE A 617 -61.74 60.19 -4.80
C PHE A 617 -63.05 60.51 -4.05
N GLY A 618 -62.96 60.93 -2.77
CA GLY A 618 -64.04 61.68 -2.09
C GLY A 618 -65.25 60.89 -1.59
N PHE A 619 -65.15 59.55 -1.48
CA PHE A 619 -66.21 58.69 -0.95
C PHE A 619 -66.34 58.78 0.59
N PRO A 620 -67.55 58.89 1.16
CA PRO A 620 -67.76 58.92 2.61
C PRO A 620 -67.98 57.51 3.20
N ILE A 621 -66.91 56.85 3.63
CA ILE A 621 -66.96 55.53 4.27
C ILE A 621 -67.56 55.61 5.69
N PRO A 622 -68.48 54.72 6.10
CA PRO A 622 -68.95 54.62 7.49
C PRO A 622 -67.96 53.85 8.39
N THR A 623 -67.56 54.49 9.49
CA THR A 623 -66.97 53.85 10.69
C THR A 623 -65.66 53.05 10.54
N PHE A 624 -64.52 53.74 10.30
CA PHE A 624 -63.17 53.27 10.65
C PHE A 624 -62.28 54.42 11.15
N ASP A 625 -61.14 54.15 11.82
CA ASP A 625 -60.18 55.19 12.26
C ASP A 625 -59.16 55.51 11.14
N PRO A 626 -59.14 56.74 10.59
CA PRO A 626 -58.36 57.08 9.40
C PRO A 626 -56.86 57.33 9.73
N ARG A 627 -56.18 56.31 10.24
CA ARG A 627 -54.73 56.34 10.54
C ARG A 627 -53.94 55.16 9.99
N SER A 628 -54.58 54.01 9.82
CA SER A 628 -54.03 52.81 9.21
C SER A 628 -55.17 51.80 9.00
N PRO A 629 -55.86 51.81 7.85
CA PRO A 629 -56.51 50.59 7.37
C PRO A 629 -55.42 49.56 7.00
N ASN A 630 -55.73 48.27 7.10
CA ASN A 630 -54.99 47.26 6.35
C ASN A 630 -55.33 47.51 4.87
N LEU A 631 -54.34 47.94 4.09
CA LEU A 631 -54.49 48.23 2.67
C LEU A 631 -54.15 46.97 1.89
N ALA A 632 -54.88 46.72 0.82
CA ALA A 632 -54.51 45.62 -0.07
C ALA A 632 -53.32 46.02 -0.96
N THR A 633 -52.37 45.13 -1.20
CA THR A 633 -51.12 45.41 -1.93
C THR A 633 -51.23 45.03 -3.42
N PRO A 634 -50.90 45.96 -4.35
CA PRO A 634 -50.94 45.67 -5.78
C PRO A 634 -50.02 44.51 -6.20
N GLY A 635 -50.59 43.36 -6.53
CA GLY A 635 -49.86 42.19 -7.05
C GLY A 635 -49.36 41.18 -6.01
N ALA A 636 -49.73 41.35 -4.73
CA ALA A 636 -49.71 40.26 -3.75
C ALA A 636 -51.15 39.75 -3.58
N ASP A 637 -52.03 40.54 -2.97
CA ASP A 637 -53.37 40.14 -2.53
C ASP A 637 -54.51 40.54 -3.51
N TYR A 638 -54.24 41.37 -4.52
CA TYR A 638 -55.10 41.47 -5.71
C TYR A 638 -54.31 41.67 -7.00
N VAL A 639 -54.85 41.16 -8.12
CA VAL A 639 -54.25 41.35 -9.44
C VAL A 639 -54.45 42.82 -9.83
N PRO A 640 -53.39 43.64 -9.91
CA PRO A 640 -53.51 45.08 -10.18
C PRO A 640 -53.60 45.38 -11.68
N ASP A 641 -53.69 44.33 -12.49
CA ASP A 641 -53.74 44.40 -13.94
C ASP A 641 -55.10 44.90 -14.43
N VAL A 642 -55.08 45.39 -15.66
CA VAL A 642 -56.15 46.13 -16.29
C VAL A 642 -57.18 45.14 -16.87
N ILE A 643 -57.97 44.53 -15.98
CA ILE A 643 -58.99 43.51 -16.25
C ILE A 643 -59.80 43.86 -17.49
N GLN A 644 -59.62 43.08 -18.55
CA GLN A 644 -60.38 43.23 -19.78
C GLN A 644 -61.56 42.29 -19.82
N PHE A 645 -62.76 42.83 -20.00
CA PHE A 645 -63.98 42.06 -20.17
C PHE A 645 -64.75 42.58 -21.38
N THR A 646 -65.32 41.65 -22.14
CA THR A 646 -66.25 41.97 -23.22
C THR A 646 -67.68 42.07 -22.69
N VAL A 647 -68.48 42.92 -23.32
CA VAL A 647 -69.90 43.06 -23.02
C VAL A 647 -70.71 42.53 -24.22
N PRO A 648 -71.25 41.28 -24.14
CA PRO A 648 -71.67 40.48 -25.30
C PRO A 648 -72.96 40.98 -25.96
N PRO A 649 -73.31 40.58 -27.20
CA PRO A 649 -74.35 41.25 -28.00
C PRO A 649 -75.78 41.02 -27.46
N GLY A 650 -76.37 42.02 -26.80
CA GLY A 650 -77.75 41.94 -26.29
C GLY A 650 -78.14 43.03 -25.28
N ASP A 651 -79.32 42.87 -24.69
CA ASP A 651 -79.87 43.79 -23.67
C ASP A 651 -79.82 43.14 -22.26
N GLY A 652 -78.79 43.48 -21.48
CA GLY A 652 -78.64 43.04 -20.09
C GLY A 652 -77.42 43.66 -19.40
N PRO A 653 -77.36 43.60 -18.04
CA PRO A 653 -76.16 43.91 -17.29
C PRO A 653 -75.09 42.83 -17.48
N THR A 654 -73.82 43.20 -17.28
CA THR A 654 -72.67 42.29 -17.25
C THR A 654 -72.09 42.30 -15.84
N VAL A 655 -71.87 41.10 -15.29
CA VAL A 655 -71.09 40.91 -14.06
C VAL A 655 -69.61 40.87 -14.44
N ILE A 656 -68.77 41.45 -13.61
CA ILE A 656 -67.32 41.54 -13.79
C ILE A 656 -66.70 41.01 -12.51
N ALA A 657 -66.04 39.87 -12.64
CA ALA A 657 -65.05 39.45 -11.66
C ALA A 657 -63.92 40.49 -11.60
N VAL A 658 -63.57 40.92 -10.39
CA VAL A 658 -62.26 41.50 -10.11
C VAL A 658 -61.41 40.38 -9.51
N PRO A 659 -60.42 39.85 -10.25
CA PRO A 659 -59.52 38.85 -9.71
C PRO A 659 -58.78 39.42 -8.50
N ILE A 660 -59.09 38.86 -7.34
CA ILE A 660 -58.21 38.92 -6.19
C ILE A 660 -57.28 37.72 -6.28
N ILE A 661 -56.14 37.80 -5.60
CA ILE A 661 -55.21 36.69 -5.58
C ILE A 661 -55.55 35.90 -4.32
N ASP A 662 -55.77 34.60 -4.49
CA ASP A 662 -55.71 33.57 -3.45
C ASP A 662 -54.25 33.12 -3.51
N ASP A 663 -53.38 33.63 -2.63
CA ASP A 663 -51.95 33.28 -2.66
C ASP A 663 -51.65 32.03 -1.81
N VAL A 664 -50.80 32.15 -0.80
CA VAL A 664 -50.58 31.15 0.27
C VAL A 664 -50.15 31.82 1.60
N ILE A 665 -49.98 33.14 1.60
CA ILE A 665 -49.30 33.92 2.62
C ILE A 665 -50.28 34.14 3.77
N ALA A 666 -49.98 33.59 4.95
CA ALA A 666 -50.89 33.74 6.09
C ALA A 666 -50.80 35.16 6.69
N GLU A 667 -51.88 35.94 6.56
CA GLU A 667 -51.93 37.40 6.83
C GLU A 667 -52.88 37.81 8.00
N ASP A 668 -53.67 38.87 7.84
CA ASP A 668 -54.48 39.55 8.87
C ASP A 668 -55.87 39.93 8.29
N SER A 669 -56.93 39.39 8.88
CA SER A 669 -58.08 38.82 8.13
C SER A 669 -59.09 39.77 7.44
N ASN A 670 -58.74 40.99 7.00
CA ASN A 670 -59.51 41.84 6.05
C ASN A 670 -58.61 42.94 5.42
N GLN A 671 -58.62 43.09 4.07
CA GLN A 671 -57.91 44.15 3.32
C GLN A 671 -58.82 44.87 2.30
N TYR A 672 -58.37 46.01 1.73
CA TYR A 672 -59.21 46.88 0.87
C TYR A 672 -58.48 47.63 -0.27
N PHE A 673 -59.14 47.78 -1.42
CA PHE A 673 -58.68 48.53 -2.63
C PHE A 673 -59.83 49.17 -3.46
N ILE A 674 -59.52 49.82 -4.58
CA ILE A 674 -60.48 50.51 -5.48
C ILE A 674 -60.40 49.92 -6.91
N GLY A 675 -61.52 49.86 -7.64
CA GLY A 675 -61.55 49.58 -9.08
C GLY A 675 -62.07 50.77 -9.92
N VAL A 676 -61.40 51.09 -11.04
CA VAL A 676 -61.71 52.22 -11.95
C VAL A 676 -61.96 51.76 -13.40
N LEU A 677 -62.99 52.28 -14.07
CA LEU A 677 -63.46 51.84 -15.40
C LEU A 677 -62.87 52.66 -16.56
N GLY A 678 -62.51 51.97 -17.64
CA GLY A 678 -62.01 52.54 -18.90
C GLY A 678 -62.38 51.68 -20.13
N PHE A 679 -61.81 52.01 -21.29
CA PHE A 679 -61.89 51.21 -22.52
C PHE A 679 -60.54 50.58 -22.82
N SER A 680 -60.51 49.32 -23.29
CA SER A 680 -59.24 48.66 -23.62
C SER A 680 -58.74 48.93 -25.03
N GLY A 681 -59.65 49.09 -25.98
CA GLY A 681 -59.36 49.72 -27.27
C GLY A 681 -59.55 51.24 -27.22
N ASN A 682 -59.46 51.89 -28.38
CA ASN A 682 -60.09 53.18 -28.61
C ASN A 682 -61.33 53.01 -29.52
N PRO A 683 -62.44 52.45 -29.00
CA PRO A 683 -63.62 52.16 -29.80
C PRO A 683 -64.21 53.44 -30.44
N THR A 684 -64.11 53.51 -31.76
CA THR A 684 -64.46 54.58 -32.73
C THR A 684 -65.94 55.03 -32.75
N GLY A 685 -66.57 55.19 -31.58
CA GLY A 685 -67.98 55.56 -31.42
C GLY A 685 -68.55 55.25 -30.02
N ALA A 686 -67.72 55.27 -28.98
CA ALA A 686 -68.03 54.80 -27.63
C ALA A 686 -67.78 55.85 -26.53
N VAL A 687 -68.53 55.82 -25.43
CA VAL A 687 -68.33 56.64 -24.20
C VAL A 687 -68.67 55.90 -22.89
N LEU A 688 -68.24 56.45 -21.74
CA LEU A 688 -68.41 55.89 -20.38
C LEU A 688 -69.30 56.76 -19.46
N GLY A 689 -69.87 56.16 -18.41
CA GLY A 689 -70.65 56.80 -17.35
C GLY A 689 -69.97 56.77 -15.97
N ARG A 690 -70.62 56.21 -14.93
CA ARG A 690 -69.97 55.93 -13.63
C ARG A 690 -68.78 54.98 -13.80
N ASP A 691 -67.66 55.35 -13.17
CA ASP A 691 -66.33 54.85 -13.46
C ASP A 691 -65.48 54.43 -12.24
N ALA A 692 -66.03 54.31 -11.02
CA ALA A 692 -65.27 53.78 -9.86
C ALA A 692 -66.13 53.03 -8.80
N ILE A 693 -65.52 52.08 -8.09
CA ILE A 693 -66.09 51.21 -7.03
C ILE A 693 -65.04 50.85 -5.95
N LEU A 694 -65.45 50.63 -4.69
CA LEU A 694 -64.62 50.15 -3.57
C LEU A 694 -64.72 48.62 -3.40
N LEU A 695 -63.63 47.95 -3.02
CA LEU A 695 -63.49 46.48 -2.97
C LEU A 695 -62.73 46.03 -1.71
N GLY A 696 -62.96 44.81 -1.22
CA GLY A 696 -62.27 44.25 -0.04
C GLY A 696 -62.24 42.72 0.02
N ILE A 697 -61.18 42.19 0.64
CA ILE A 697 -60.72 40.78 0.65
C ILE A 697 -60.77 40.22 2.08
N GLN A 698 -60.93 38.91 2.24
CA GLN A 698 -60.78 38.20 3.52
C GLN A 698 -59.84 36.99 3.37
N ASP A 699 -58.61 37.13 3.91
CA ASP A 699 -57.61 36.07 4.06
C ASP A 699 -58.21 34.80 4.66
N ASN A 700 -57.90 33.66 4.03
CA ASN A 700 -58.37 32.33 4.40
C ASN A 700 -57.27 31.38 4.89
N ASP A 701 -56.00 31.78 4.78
CA ASP A 701 -54.87 30.87 4.79
C ASP A 701 -54.34 30.57 6.20
N GLN A 702 -53.51 29.54 6.35
CA GLN A 702 -53.01 29.11 7.65
C GLN A 702 -51.67 28.37 7.59
N ALA A 703 -50.61 29.05 8.00
CA ALA A 703 -49.28 28.47 8.07
C ALA A 703 -49.21 27.26 9.03
N THR A 704 -48.62 26.16 8.57
CA THR A 704 -48.39 24.94 9.36
C THR A 704 -46.89 24.67 9.53
N ILE A 705 -46.40 24.86 10.75
CA ILE A 705 -45.00 24.57 11.10
C ILE A 705 -44.84 23.06 11.42
N ARG A 706 -43.76 22.48 10.90
CA ARG A 706 -43.49 21.02 10.91
C ARG A 706 -41.99 20.75 10.93
N PHE A 707 -41.56 19.56 11.37
CA PHE A 707 -40.22 19.09 11.00
C PHE A 707 -40.21 18.70 9.52
N GLN A 708 -39.11 18.97 8.80
CA GLN A 708 -38.97 18.56 7.41
C GLN A 708 -38.87 17.03 7.24
N PHE A 709 -38.33 16.36 8.26
CA PHE A 709 -38.15 14.91 8.31
C PHE A 709 -38.75 14.34 9.60
N LEU A 710 -39.11 13.06 9.60
CA LEU A 710 -39.66 12.35 10.78
C LEU A 710 -38.62 11.49 11.50
N LEU A 711 -37.46 11.29 10.86
CA LEU A 711 -36.25 10.73 11.42
C LEU A 711 -35.11 11.69 11.08
N SER A 712 -34.29 12.04 12.06
CA SER A 712 -32.92 12.51 11.82
C SER A 712 -31.99 11.43 12.35
N VAL A 713 -31.04 10.99 11.53
CA VAL A 713 -29.85 10.32 12.04
C VAL A 713 -28.85 11.40 12.41
N VAL A 714 -28.04 11.16 13.43
CA VAL A 714 -26.84 11.93 13.77
C VAL A 714 -25.80 10.95 14.31
N ASP A 715 -24.58 11.03 13.78
CA ASP A 715 -23.44 10.30 14.34
C ASP A 715 -22.86 11.15 15.48
N GLU A 716 -22.46 10.51 16.58
CA GLU A 716 -21.96 11.16 17.81
C GLU A 716 -20.55 11.77 17.62
N GLN A 717 -20.00 12.40 18.65
CA GLN A 717 -18.65 12.95 18.73
C GLN A 717 -18.14 12.84 20.17
N ASP A 718 -16.83 12.84 20.37
CA ASP A 718 -16.11 12.73 21.67
C ASP A 718 -16.49 13.80 22.73
N VAL A 719 -17.35 14.77 22.38
CA VAL A 719 -17.75 15.93 23.20
C VAL A 719 -19.15 16.45 22.83
N ASP A 720 -19.87 17.00 23.82
CA ASP A 720 -21.14 17.73 23.65
C ASP A 720 -21.15 18.67 22.42
N PHE A 721 -22.01 18.37 21.44
CA PHE A 721 -22.17 19.19 20.24
C PHE A 721 -23.64 19.54 19.95
N THR A 722 -23.84 20.54 19.08
CA THR A 722 -25.16 21.04 18.71
C THR A 722 -25.61 20.46 17.38
N HIS A 723 -26.54 19.51 17.41
CA HIS A 723 -27.22 19.03 16.23
C HIS A 723 -28.38 19.96 15.83
N ASN A 724 -28.58 20.13 14.52
CA ASN A 724 -29.54 21.07 13.95
C ASN A 724 -30.67 20.33 13.25
N LEU A 725 -31.87 20.40 13.83
CA LEU A 725 -33.08 19.84 13.24
C LEU A 725 -33.74 20.90 12.35
N LEU A 726 -34.07 20.52 11.11
CA LEU A 726 -34.66 21.46 10.15
C LEU A 726 -36.18 21.54 10.30
N VAL A 727 -36.67 22.68 10.76
CA VAL A 727 -38.10 22.98 10.91
C VAL A 727 -38.53 23.84 9.74
N THR A 728 -39.53 23.36 8.99
CA THR A 728 -40.10 24.06 7.84
C THR A 728 -41.49 24.60 8.14
N ARG A 729 -41.86 25.58 7.33
CA ARG A 729 -43.20 26.13 7.18
C ARG A 729 -43.62 25.87 5.75
N ASP A 730 -44.87 25.52 5.53
CA ASP A 730 -45.39 25.05 4.24
C ASP A 730 -45.84 26.16 3.28
N VAL A 731 -45.94 27.39 3.79
CA VAL A 731 -46.30 28.61 3.07
C VAL A 731 -45.45 29.79 3.56
N ASP A 732 -45.50 30.94 2.86
CA ASP A 732 -44.81 32.17 3.26
C ASP A 732 -45.68 33.08 4.17
N SER A 733 -45.15 34.19 4.72
CA SER A 733 -45.87 35.10 5.66
C SER A 733 -45.03 36.33 5.98
N GLU A 734 -45.68 37.50 6.09
CA GLU A 734 -45.10 38.73 6.61
C GLU A 734 -44.90 38.74 8.15
N GLN A 735 -45.34 37.70 8.87
CA GLN A 735 -45.45 37.71 10.34
C GLN A 735 -44.42 36.83 11.06
N ASN A 736 -44.07 37.22 12.30
CA ASN A 736 -43.19 36.43 13.16
C ASN A 736 -43.97 35.32 13.86
N TYR A 737 -43.53 34.06 13.69
CA TYR A 737 -44.01 32.94 14.49
C TYR A 737 -43.00 32.55 15.57
N SER A 738 -43.49 31.96 16.66
CA SER A 738 -42.63 31.46 17.74
C SER A 738 -43.04 30.07 18.20
N ILE A 739 -42.03 29.22 18.37
CA ILE A 739 -42.13 27.80 18.74
C ILE A 739 -41.14 27.47 19.84
N ALA A 740 -41.31 26.33 20.50
CA ALA A 740 -40.35 25.75 21.44
C ALA A 740 -40.25 24.24 21.26
N LEU A 741 -39.14 23.65 21.70
CA LEU A 741 -38.92 22.20 21.66
C LEU A 741 -39.28 21.54 22.99
N ARG A 742 -39.42 20.22 22.95
CA ARG A 742 -39.36 19.37 24.14
C ARG A 742 -38.93 17.97 23.73
N GLY A 743 -37.81 17.49 24.28
CA GLY A 743 -37.37 16.11 24.16
C GLY A 743 -38.20 15.13 25.01
N SER A 744 -37.96 13.85 24.78
CA SER A 744 -38.34 12.73 25.62
C SER A 744 -37.41 11.55 25.27
N PRO A 745 -36.80 10.87 26.26
CA PRO A 745 -36.09 9.63 25.99
C PRO A 745 -37.03 8.58 25.37
N ASN A 746 -36.50 7.67 24.56
CA ASN A 746 -37.23 6.53 24.00
C ASN A 746 -36.45 5.22 24.16
N THR A 747 -35.23 5.14 23.59
CA THR A 747 -34.21 4.16 24.00
C THR A 747 -33.01 4.82 24.66
N ALA A 748 -32.73 6.08 24.32
CA ALA A 748 -31.84 6.98 25.05
C ALA A 748 -32.18 7.07 26.55
N GLU A 749 -31.16 7.25 27.39
CA GLU A 749 -31.30 7.69 28.77
C GLU A 749 -31.56 9.22 28.80
N ASP A 750 -31.50 9.86 29.98
CA ASP A 750 -31.61 11.34 30.11
C ASP A 750 -30.23 12.04 30.06
N ASP A 751 -29.13 11.28 29.87
CA ASP A 751 -27.74 11.76 29.98
C ASP A 751 -26.92 11.75 28.67
N ASP A 752 -27.56 11.46 27.53
CA ASP A 752 -26.93 11.33 26.19
C ASP A 752 -27.41 12.45 25.24
N PHE A 753 -28.49 13.15 25.62
CA PHE A 753 -28.98 14.33 24.89
C PHE A 753 -29.50 15.42 25.82
N PHE A 754 -29.68 16.63 25.28
CA PHE A 754 -30.35 17.74 25.97
C PHE A 754 -31.15 18.62 25.00
N VAL A 755 -32.42 18.87 25.35
CA VAL A 755 -33.34 19.72 24.58
C VAL A 755 -33.88 20.85 25.47
N SER A 756 -33.54 22.10 25.17
CA SER A 756 -34.08 23.24 25.89
C SER A 756 -35.53 23.58 25.47
N ASP A 757 -36.32 24.10 26.41
CA ASP A 757 -37.66 24.71 26.14
C ASP A 757 -37.48 26.15 25.61
N ASP A 758 -36.37 26.49 24.96
CA ASP A 758 -36.13 27.83 24.44
C ASP A 758 -37.12 28.20 23.33
N THR A 759 -37.29 29.50 23.11
CA THR A 759 -38.24 30.01 22.11
C THR A 759 -37.49 30.37 20.83
N PHE A 760 -37.65 29.51 19.82
CA PHE A 760 -37.16 29.73 18.47
C PHE A 760 -38.17 30.61 17.70
N TYR A 761 -37.66 31.48 16.85
CA TYR A 761 -38.46 32.43 16.07
C TYR A 761 -38.33 32.11 14.58
N PHE A 762 -39.47 32.10 13.90
CA PHE A 762 -39.59 32.11 12.45
C PHE A 762 -39.79 33.57 12.02
N PRO A 763 -38.81 34.22 11.35
CA PRO A 763 -38.97 35.56 10.82
C PRO A 763 -39.93 35.60 9.61
N PRO A 764 -40.36 36.81 9.18
CA PRO A 764 -41.01 37.01 7.89
C PRO A 764 -40.11 36.54 6.73
N ASP A 765 -40.72 36.10 5.62
CA ASP A 765 -40.04 35.65 4.40
C ASP A 765 -39.02 34.51 4.59
N VAL A 766 -39.06 33.85 5.74
CA VAL A 766 -38.30 32.65 6.05
C VAL A 766 -39.25 31.45 6.03
N SER A 767 -38.89 30.44 5.25
CA SER A 767 -39.64 29.18 5.08
C SER A 767 -39.01 27.98 5.82
N SER A 768 -37.78 28.11 6.31
CA SER A 768 -37.13 27.10 7.18
C SER A 768 -36.18 27.72 8.20
N ILE A 769 -36.11 27.14 9.40
CA ILE A 769 -35.10 27.46 10.42
C ILE A 769 -34.48 26.19 10.98
N ASN A 770 -33.21 26.27 11.36
CA ASN A 770 -32.58 25.27 12.21
C ASN A 770 -33.04 25.49 13.66
N VAL A 771 -33.47 24.43 14.32
CA VAL A 771 -33.66 24.40 15.78
C VAL A 771 -32.66 23.43 16.38
N SER A 772 -31.99 23.87 17.45
CA SER A 772 -30.86 23.16 18.05
C SER A 772 -31.31 22.16 19.11
N VAL A 773 -30.75 20.96 19.07
CA VAL A 773 -30.65 20.06 20.23
C VAL A 773 -29.17 19.81 20.53
N THR A 774 -28.83 19.54 21.78
CA THR A 774 -27.49 19.09 22.14
C THR A 774 -27.50 17.57 22.16
N ILE A 775 -26.59 16.98 21.38
CA ILE A 775 -26.16 15.60 21.58
C ILE A 775 -24.99 15.71 22.55
N ARG A 776 -25.03 14.98 23.65
CA ARG A 776 -23.86 14.88 24.52
C ARG A 776 -22.92 13.84 23.91
N GLY A 777 -21.66 13.93 24.25
CA GLY A 777 -20.63 13.02 23.72
C GLY A 777 -19.82 12.43 24.85
N ASP A 778 -19.64 11.11 24.87
CA ASP A 778 -18.50 10.53 25.60
C ASP A 778 -17.54 9.70 24.73
N THR A 779 -17.18 8.47 25.13
CA THR A 779 -16.16 7.64 24.44
C THR A 779 -16.54 6.15 24.45
N ARG A 780 -17.82 5.82 24.71
CA ARG A 780 -18.30 4.45 24.93
C ARG A 780 -18.86 3.81 23.66
N ILE A 781 -18.63 2.51 23.54
CA ILE A 781 -19.13 1.71 22.42
C ILE A 781 -20.53 1.19 22.77
N GLU A 782 -21.53 1.80 22.14
CA GLU A 782 -22.95 1.68 22.50
C GLU A 782 -23.79 1.23 21.29
N LEU A 783 -25.12 1.14 21.46
CA LEU A 783 -26.02 0.70 20.39
C LEU A 783 -26.84 1.88 19.87
N ALA A 784 -26.88 2.06 18.54
CA ALA A 784 -27.61 3.14 17.89
C ALA A 784 -29.04 3.28 18.43
N GLU A 785 -29.31 4.43 19.03
CA GLU A 785 -30.40 4.66 19.97
C GLU A 785 -31.19 5.93 19.64
N THR A 786 -32.21 6.27 20.43
CA THR A 786 -33.27 7.18 19.98
C THR A 786 -33.93 8.02 21.07
N PHE A 787 -34.23 9.27 20.72
CA PHE A 787 -35.09 10.18 21.49
C PHE A 787 -36.11 10.92 20.61
N ASP A 788 -37.22 11.35 21.24
CA ASP A 788 -38.41 11.91 20.59
C ASP A 788 -38.44 13.44 20.80
N VAL A 789 -38.17 14.23 19.76
CA VAL A 789 -38.18 15.71 19.85
C VAL A 789 -39.51 16.24 19.32
N ARG A 790 -40.17 17.10 20.09
CA ARG A 790 -41.52 17.58 19.78
C ARG A 790 -41.67 19.11 19.77
N LEU A 791 -42.20 19.63 18.67
CA LEU A 791 -42.58 21.04 18.49
C LEU A 791 -43.76 21.44 19.38
N ARG A 792 -43.70 22.68 19.88
CA ARG A 792 -44.74 23.35 20.67
C ARG A 792 -44.95 24.78 20.18
N GLN A 793 -46.21 25.19 20.03
CA GLN A 793 -46.58 26.56 19.68
C GLN A 793 -46.38 27.50 20.88
N ARG A 794 -45.66 28.62 20.68
CA ARG A 794 -45.49 29.69 21.70
C ARG A 794 -46.38 30.91 21.40
N GLY A 795 -46.46 31.37 20.15
CA GLY A 795 -47.31 32.50 19.75
C GLY A 795 -47.06 33.05 18.34
N GLY A 796 -48.08 33.71 17.79
CA GLY A 796 -48.16 34.25 16.42
C GLY A 796 -49.63 34.29 15.96
N PRO A 797 -49.98 35.06 14.90
CA PRO A 797 -51.33 35.02 14.29
C PRO A 797 -51.55 33.71 13.52
N ASN A 798 -52.83 33.40 13.24
CA ASN A 798 -53.35 32.36 12.32
C ASN A 798 -52.40 31.21 11.86
N PHE A 799 -51.78 30.46 12.78
CA PHE A 799 -50.88 29.35 12.46
C PHE A 799 -51.10 28.13 13.35
N VAL A 800 -50.68 26.96 12.88
CA VAL A 800 -50.73 25.68 13.61
C VAL A 800 -49.39 24.93 13.52
N VAL A 801 -49.27 23.88 14.32
CA VAL A 801 -48.13 22.95 14.27
C VAL A 801 -48.68 21.56 13.94
N ASP A 802 -48.19 20.95 12.86
CA ASP A 802 -48.79 19.74 12.25
C ASP A 802 -48.94 18.60 13.28
N PRO A 803 -50.16 18.10 13.57
CA PRO A 803 -50.35 17.05 14.55
C PRO A 803 -49.70 15.71 14.20
N LEU A 804 -49.33 15.49 12.93
CA LEU A 804 -48.66 14.29 12.41
C LEU A 804 -47.13 14.44 12.35
N THR A 805 -46.60 15.63 12.06
CA THR A 805 -45.17 15.86 11.79
C THR A 805 -44.46 16.81 12.77
N ARG A 806 -45.14 17.18 13.87
CA ARG A 806 -44.55 17.88 15.05
C ARG A 806 -43.61 17.04 15.91
N ASN A 807 -43.51 15.73 15.68
CA ASN A 807 -42.56 14.84 16.35
C ASN A 807 -41.53 14.40 15.30
N ILE A 808 -40.26 14.42 15.68
CA ILE A 808 -39.15 13.80 14.93
C ILE A 808 -38.44 12.84 15.90
N ILE A 809 -38.12 11.64 15.43
CA ILE A 809 -37.19 10.76 16.13
C ILE A 809 -35.79 11.21 15.75
N VAL A 810 -34.93 11.44 16.74
CA VAL A 810 -33.49 11.52 16.51
C VAL A 810 -32.92 10.15 16.82
N GLU A 811 -32.18 9.59 15.88
CA GLU A 811 -31.37 8.38 16.00
C GLU A 811 -29.93 8.82 16.21
N ILE A 812 -29.38 8.61 17.41
CA ILE A 812 -27.96 8.80 17.71
C ILE A 812 -27.25 7.52 17.27
N ARG A 813 -26.10 7.68 16.62
CA ARG A 813 -25.18 6.58 16.31
C ARG A 813 -23.85 6.84 16.96
N ASP A 814 -23.49 5.92 17.83
CA ASP A 814 -22.12 5.66 18.27
C ASP A 814 -21.12 5.83 17.10
N ASN A 815 -20.12 6.69 17.31
CA ASN A 815 -19.02 6.96 16.39
C ASN A 815 -17.70 6.27 16.81
N ASP A 816 -17.66 5.62 17.97
CA ASP A 816 -16.47 5.16 18.65
C ASP A 816 -16.13 3.71 18.29
N GLY A 817 -15.51 3.56 17.12
CA GLY A 817 -14.76 2.35 16.78
C GLY A 817 -15.62 1.09 16.61
N ASP A 818 -16.29 0.98 15.47
CA ASP A 818 -17.12 -0.17 15.03
C ASP A 818 -16.34 -1.50 14.81
N TYR A 819 -15.16 -1.64 15.42
CA TYR A 819 -14.17 -2.71 15.24
C TYR A 819 -13.47 -3.11 16.55
N ILE A 820 -13.33 -4.42 16.78
CA ILE A 820 -12.46 -4.96 17.84
C ILE A 820 -11.09 -5.31 17.26
N TYR A 821 -10.03 -4.73 17.84
CA TYR A 821 -8.65 -5.07 17.51
C TYR A 821 -8.23 -6.38 18.17
N VAL A 822 -7.63 -7.25 17.37
CA VAL A 822 -7.05 -8.51 17.82
C VAL A 822 -5.57 -8.53 17.42
N PRO A 823 -4.63 -8.30 18.37
CA PRO A 823 -3.22 -8.62 18.15
C PRO A 823 -3.08 -10.13 17.93
N ALA A 824 -2.66 -10.49 16.72
CA ALA A 824 -2.40 -11.86 16.30
C ALA A 824 -0.96 -11.99 15.80
N GLN A 825 -0.39 -13.20 15.86
CA GLN A 825 0.84 -13.48 15.14
C GLN A 825 0.51 -13.51 13.64
N SER A 826 1.33 -12.88 12.81
CA SER A 826 1.01 -12.59 11.41
C SER A 826 0.87 -13.82 10.52
N THR A 827 1.46 -14.94 10.92
CA THR A 827 1.34 -16.26 10.30
C THR A 827 1.47 -17.35 11.37
N TYR A 828 0.80 -18.48 11.18
CA TYR A 828 1.02 -19.70 11.96
C TYR A 828 1.43 -20.85 11.03
N THR A 829 2.63 -21.42 11.23
CA THR A 829 3.02 -22.68 10.58
C THR A 829 2.64 -23.88 11.45
N VAL A 830 2.07 -24.91 10.82
CA VAL A 830 1.61 -26.15 11.46
C VAL A 830 2.00 -27.33 10.57
N PRO A 831 2.79 -28.32 11.06
CA PRO A 831 3.05 -29.54 10.30
C PRO A 831 1.78 -30.37 10.11
N GLU A 832 1.73 -31.11 9.02
CA GLU A 832 0.67 -32.09 8.77
C GLU A 832 0.44 -33.04 9.96
N GLY A 833 -0.83 -33.31 10.26
CA GLY A 833 -1.26 -34.23 11.32
C GLY A 833 -1.16 -33.70 12.75
N GLU A 834 -0.60 -32.49 12.98
CA GLU A 834 -0.65 -31.84 14.28
C GLU A 834 -2.01 -31.15 14.57
N GLN A 835 -2.33 -31.04 15.86
CA GLN A 835 -3.44 -30.22 16.34
C GLN A 835 -2.88 -28.90 16.89
N ARG A 836 -3.25 -27.77 16.28
CA ARG A 836 -2.80 -26.44 16.70
C ARG A 836 -3.85 -25.73 17.54
N GLU A 837 -3.45 -25.31 18.74
CA GLU A 837 -4.19 -24.32 19.51
C GLU A 837 -3.83 -22.92 18.98
N VAL A 838 -4.79 -22.29 18.32
CA VAL A 838 -4.72 -20.91 17.85
C VAL A 838 -5.29 -20.03 18.96
N SER A 839 -4.39 -19.47 19.76
CA SER A 839 -4.73 -18.47 20.79
C SER A 839 -4.62 -17.07 20.22
N PHE A 840 -5.63 -16.24 20.47
CA PHE A 840 -5.60 -14.81 20.18
C PHE A 840 -5.97 -14.03 21.43
N VAL A 841 -5.32 -12.88 21.63
CA VAL A 841 -5.67 -11.97 22.71
C VAL A 841 -6.68 -11.00 22.13
N LEU A 842 -7.89 -10.93 22.70
CA LEU A 842 -8.67 -9.71 22.56
C LEU A 842 -7.93 -8.66 23.38
N ASP A 843 -7.32 -7.69 22.71
CA ASP A 843 -6.92 -6.50 23.44
C ASP A 843 -8.17 -5.85 24.01
N ASN A 844 -8.03 -5.14 25.13
CA ASN A 844 -9.12 -4.26 25.54
C ASN A 844 -9.30 -3.22 24.41
N PRO A 845 -10.54 -2.81 24.06
CA PRO A 845 -10.73 -1.63 23.22
C PRO A 845 -9.86 -0.45 23.72
N PRO A 846 -9.45 0.47 22.84
CA PRO A 846 -8.54 1.57 23.18
C PRO A 846 -8.98 2.28 24.46
N PRO A 847 -8.04 2.74 25.31
CA PRO A 847 -8.18 2.80 26.77
C PRO A 847 -9.32 3.65 27.35
N ASP A 848 -10.00 4.43 26.51
CA ASP A 848 -11.12 5.30 26.85
C ASP A 848 -12.50 4.66 26.54
N GLY A 849 -12.54 3.55 25.80
CA GLY A 849 -13.77 2.86 25.39
C GLY A 849 -14.11 1.61 26.21
N VAL A 850 -15.38 1.49 26.60
CA VAL A 850 -15.96 0.32 27.30
C VAL A 850 -17.26 -0.07 26.62
N PHE A 851 -17.41 -1.34 26.25
CA PHE A 851 -18.67 -1.91 25.76
C PHE A 851 -19.71 -1.95 26.89
N GLU A 852 -20.90 -1.39 26.67
CA GLU A 852 -21.96 -1.41 27.69
C GLU A 852 -22.68 -2.78 27.80
N PHE A 853 -22.43 -3.71 26.87
CA PHE A 853 -23.16 -4.97 26.72
C PHE A 853 -22.28 -6.24 26.75
N ASP A 854 -22.84 -7.34 27.28
CA ASP A 854 -22.23 -8.68 27.23
C ASP A 854 -22.07 -9.16 25.77
N TYR A 855 -20.86 -9.49 25.33
CA TYR A 855 -20.58 -10.00 23.98
C TYR A 855 -19.89 -11.37 23.95
N ASN A 856 -20.07 -12.09 22.84
CA ASN A 856 -19.34 -13.32 22.50
C ASN A 856 -18.60 -13.15 21.18
N VAL A 857 -17.44 -13.81 21.06
CA VAL A 857 -16.73 -13.98 19.78
C VAL A 857 -17.31 -15.21 19.08
N VAL A 858 -17.45 -15.15 17.76
CA VAL A 858 -17.87 -16.28 16.92
C VAL A 858 -16.85 -16.46 15.80
N LEU A 859 -16.23 -17.64 15.77
CA LEU A 859 -15.12 -17.97 14.88
C LEU A 859 -15.54 -18.96 13.80
N SER A 860 -14.85 -18.92 12.67
CA SER A 860 -14.87 -19.95 11.63
C SER A 860 -13.51 -20.03 10.94
N THR A 861 -13.24 -21.16 10.31
CA THR A 861 -12.16 -21.31 9.34
C THR A 861 -12.69 -21.04 7.94
N ALA A 862 -11.88 -20.40 7.10
CA ALA A 862 -12.14 -20.20 5.68
C ALA A 862 -11.06 -20.89 4.83
N ASP A 863 -11.49 -21.58 3.79
CA ASP A 863 -10.59 -22.28 2.85
C ASP A 863 -9.73 -21.27 2.08
N GLY A 864 -8.43 -21.55 1.97
CA GLY A 864 -7.45 -20.78 1.18
C GLY A 864 -6.98 -21.58 -0.04
N SER A 865 -5.74 -22.05 -0.06
CA SER A 865 -5.40 -23.25 -0.86
C SER A 865 -5.95 -24.51 -0.18
N ALA A 866 -5.78 -24.62 1.14
CA ALA A 866 -6.25 -25.77 1.92
C ALA A 866 -7.78 -25.84 1.97
N THR A 867 -8.33 -27.03 1.75
CA THR A 867 -9.77 -27.29 1.64
C THR A 867 -10.36 -27.98 2.87
N GLY A 868 -11.39 -27.35 3.42
CA GLY A 868 -12.13 -27.80 4.57
C GLY A 868 -12.72 -29.21 4.45
N GLY A 869 -12.22 -30.12 5.28
CA GLY A 869 -12.62 -31.53 5.33
C GLY A 869 -11.86 -32.46 4.39
N SER A 870 -10.87 -31.94 3.65
CA SER A 870 -9.82 -32.73 2.99
C SER A 870 -8.53 -32.62 3.80
N ASP A 871 -8.07 -31.39 4.06
CA ASP A 871 -6.68 -31.11 4.46
C ASP A 871 -6.61 -30.53 5.88
N TYR A 872 -7.70 -29.90 6.34
CA TYR A 872 -7.93 -29.54 7.75
C TYR A 872 -9.40 -29.71 8.16
N MET A 873 -9.69 -29.84 9.45
CA MET A 873 -11.06 -29.98 9.97
C MET A 873 -11.74 -28.61 10.14
N SER A 874 -12.68 -28.27 9.26
CA SER A 874 -13.40 -26.99 9.29
C SER A 874 -14.17 -26.74 10.59
N ILE A 875 -14.06 -25.51 11.08
CA ILE A 875 -14.84 -24.96 12.18
C ILE A 875 -15.79 -23.91 11.61
N VAL A 876 -17.07 -23.99 11.98
CA VAL A 876 -18.13 -23.07 11.53
C VAL A 876 -18.95 -22.63 12.72
N ASP A 877 -19.03 -21.32 12.93
CA ASP A 877 -19.71 -20.64 14.02
C ASP A 877 -19.41 -21.21 15.43
N GLU A 878 -18.13 -21.38 15.75
CA GLU A 878 -17.71 -21.68 17.13
C GLU A 878 -17.86 -20.44 18.01
N VAL A 879 -18.89 -20.46 18.88
CA VAL A 879 -19.24 -19.35 19.77
C VAL A 879 -18.47 -19.48 21.09
N ILE A 880 -17.63 -18.49 21.40
CA ILE A 880 -16.82 -18.43 22.62
C ILE A 880 -17.23 -17.21 23.45
N ALA A 881 -17.52 -17.43 24.73
CA ALA A 881 -18.06 -16.40 25.62
C ALA A 881 -16.97 -15.55 26.28
N ALA A 882 -16.78 -14.32 25.80
CA ALA A 882 -15.71 -13.43 26.27
C ALA A 882 -15.83 -13.12 27.77
N SER A 883 -17.06 -12.98 28.28
CA SER A 883 -17.37 -12.75 29.71
C SER A 883 -17.02 -13.90 30.67
N THR A 884 -16.27 -14.92 30.23
CA THR A 884 -15.89 -16.09 31.05
C THR A 884 -14.39 -16.42 31.12
N MET A 885 -13.53 -15.66 30.42
CA MET A 885 -12.08 -15.87 30.38
C MET A 885 -11.32 -14.83 31.25
N PRO A 886 -10.27 -15.20 31.98
CA PRO A 886 -9.33 -14.22 32.55
C PRO A 886 -8.52 -13.53 31.43
N ASN A 887 -8.30 -12.22 31.56
CA ASN A 887 -7.35 -11.44 30.77
C ASN A 887 -7.61 -11.39 29.24
N GLY A 888 -8.85 -11.53 28.77
CA GLY A 888 -9.22 -11.29 27.36
C GLY A 888 -8.72 -12.33 26.35
N VAL A 889 -7.95 -13.33 26.77
CA VAL A 889 -7.44 -14.39 25.87
C VAL A 889 -8.57 -15.34 25.45
N VAL A 890 -8.63 -15.64 24.16
CA VAL A 890 -9.58 -16.57 23.55
C VAL A 890 -8.80 -17.54 22.68
N SER A 891 -9.06 -18.85 22.77
CA SER A 891 -8.40 -19.86 21.93
C SER A 891 -9.39 -20.74 21.18
N MET A 892 -9.02 -21.16 19.98
CA MET A 892 -9.68 -22.19 19.18
C MET A 892 -8.68 -23.28 18.80
N ASN A 893 -9.16 -24.49 18.54
CA ASN A 893 -8.30 -25.66 18.31
C ASN A 893 -8.57 -26.26 16.93
N VAL A 894 -7.72 -25.95 15.95
CA VAL A 894 -7.83 -26.51 14.59
C VAL A 894 -7.02 -27.81 14.51
N SER A 895 -7.54 -28.79 13.79
CA SER A 895 -6.82 -30.04 13.48
C SER A 895 -6.51 -30.08 11.99
N VAL A 896 -5.22 -30.17 11.66
CA VAL A 896 -4.75 -30.44 10.30
C VAL A 896 -4.79 -31.96 10.10
N PHE A 897 -5.02 -32.40 8.86
CA PHE A 897 -4.88 -33.82 8.50
C PHE A 897 -3.44 -34.11 8.03
N SER A 898 -3.16 -35.36 7.68
CA SER A 898 -1.86 -35.81 7.19
C SER A 898 -2.11 -36.95 6.20
N ASP A 899 -1.36 -36.99 5.09
CA ASP A 899 -1.27 -38.21 4.27
C ASP A 899 0.17 -38.67 3.94
N ASP A 900 0.45 -39.12 2.72
CA ASP A 900 1.74 -39.67 2.23
C ASP A 900 2.13 -39.01 0.87
N ARG A 901 1.70 -37.75 0.64
CA ARG A 901 1.93 -36.95 -0.57
C ARG A 901 3.16 -36.07 -0.48
N VAL A 902 3.64 -35.62 -1.65
CA VAL A 902 4.54 -34.46 -1.74
C VAL A 902 3.89 -33.39 -2.59
N GLU A 903 3.45 -32.32 -1.91
CA GLU A 903 2.75 -31.16 -2.46
C GLU A 903 3.23 -29.85 -1.82
N LEU A 904 2.72 -28.72 -2.32
CA LEU A 904 3.13 -27.37 -1.91
C LEU A 904 2.48 -26.97 -0.58
N GLU A 905 3.06 -25.98 0.13
CA GLU A 905 2.42 -25.41 1.33
C GLU A 905 1.01 -24.89 1.01
N GLU A 906 0.03 -25.31 1.81
CA GLU A 906 -1.36 -24.89 1.68
C GLU A 906 -1.82 -24.03 2.86
N THR A 907 -2.67 -23.03 2.60
CA THR A 907 -3.13 -22.10 3.64
C THR A 907 -4.63 -22.17 3.86
N PHE A 908 -5.05 -21.94 5.11
CA PHE A 908 -6.44 -21.59 5.47
C PHE A 908 -6.44 -20.40 6.44
N SER A 909 -7.49 -19.59 6.40
CA SER A 909 -7.61 -18.40 7.26
C SER A 909 -8.54 -18.65 8.43
N VAL A 910 -8.29 -18.01 9.57
CA VAL A 910 -9.27 -17.88 10.66
C VAL A 910 -10.02 -16.56 10.51
N VAL A 911 -11.36 -16.61 10.53
CA VAL A 911 -12.25 -15.44 10.47
C VAL A 911 -13.12 -15.35 11.73
N GLY A 912 -13.40 -14.12 12.17
CA GLY A 912 -14.14 -13.86 13.40
C GLY A 912 -15.17 -12.74 13.24
N ARG A 913 -16.22 -12.78 14.07
CA ARG A 913 -17.17 -11.69 14.27
C ARG A 913 -17.61 -11.65 15.73
N VAL A 914 -18.07 -10.50 16.21
CA VAL A 914 -18.61 -10.36 17.57
C VAL A 914 -20.12 -10.15 17.53
N MET A 915 -20.80 -10.85 18.43
CA MET A 915 -22.26 -10.82 18.58
C MET A 915 -22.65 -10.58 20.04
N GLU A 916 -23.69 -9.76 20.22
CA GLU A 916 -24.33 -9.50 21.52
C GLU A 916 -24.89 -10.80 22.12
N SER A 917 -24.55 -11.07 23.39
CA SER A 917 -24.82 -12.37 24.04
C SER A 917 -26.31 -12.72 24.15
N SER A 918 -27.22 -11.75 24.10
CA SER A 918 -28.65 -12.02 24.19
C SER A 918 -29.30 -12.51 22.88
N GLN A 919 -28.69 -12.22 21.71
CA GLN A 919 -29.32 -12.41 20.39
C GLN A 919 -28.92 -13.70 19.66
N ILE A 920 -27.88 -14.40 20.13
CA ILE A 920 -27.29 -15.59 19.48
C ILE A 920 -28.32 -16.72 19.28
N ALA A 921 -29.36 -16.79 20.12
CA ALA A 921 -30.45 -17.76 19.99
C ALA A 921 -31.40 -17.51 18.79
N TYR A 922 -31.29 -16.37 18.09
CA TYR A 922 -32.22 -15.95 17.04
C TYR A 922 -31.59 -15.46 15.73
N GLY A 923 -30.29 -15.12 15.71
CA GLY A 923 -29.57 -14.76 14.47
C GLY A 923 -30.04 -13.45 13.83
N ILE A 924 -30.25 -12.42 14.65
CA ILE A 924 -30.85 -11.12 14.27
C ILE A 924 -30.25 -9.91 15.02
N GLY A 925 -29.05 -10.04 15.59
CA GLY A 925 -28.34 -8.92 16.25
C GLY A 925 -27.57 -8.03 15.25
N LYS A 926 -27.09 -6.87 15.72
CA LYS A 926 -26.00 -6.14 15.03
C LYS A 926 -24.74 -7.01 15.14
N GLU A 927 -24.15 -7.41 14.01
CA GLU A 927 -22.85 -8.08 13.99
C GLU A 927 -21.77 -7.01 13.88
N PHE A 928 -20.78 -7.04 14.79
CA PHE A 928 -19.60 -6.18 14.71
C PHE A 928 -18.46 -6.97 14.04
N PRO A 929 -17.84 -6.46 12.97
CA PRO A 929 -16.72 -7.12 12.32
C PRO A 929 -15.46 -7.10 13.21
N VAL A 930 -14.82 -8.26 13.38
CA VAL A 930 -13.48 -8.33 13.95
C VAL A 930 -12.47 -8.00 12.86
N VAL A 931 -11.60 -7.01 13.11
CA VAL A 931 -10.49 -6.69 12.22
C VAL A 931 -9.20 -7.11 12.91
N PHE A 932 -8.70 -8.27 12.49
CA PHE A 932 -7.34 -8.69 12.79
C PHE A 932 -6.36 -7.72 12.13
N GLN A 933 -5.25 -7.39 12.81
CA GLN A 933 -4.25 -6.43 12.30
C GLN A 933 -3.50 -6.95 11.05
N SER A 934 -3.51 -8.26 10.84
CA SER A 934 -3.16 -8.98 9.60
C SER A 934 -4.21 -10.08 9.39
N PRO A 935 -4.42 -10.61 8.16
CA PRO A 935 -5.16 -11.86 8.01
C PRO A 935 -4.52 -12.96 8.86
N LEU A 936 -5.33 -13.78 9.53
CA LEU A 936 -4.84 -14.83 10.41
C LEU A 936 -4.72 -16.15 9.63
N ASP A 937 -3.70 -16.19 8.78
CA ASP A 937 -3.43 -17.31 7.89
C ASP A 937 -2.57 -18.37 8.57
N VAL A 938 -3.01 -19.61 8.45
CA VAL A 938 -2.33 -20.81 8.93
C VAL A 938 -1.76 -21.52 7.71
N SER A 939 -0.43 -21.61 7.60
CA SER A 939 0.23 -22.47 6.61
C SER A 939 0.37 -23.89 7.16
N ILE A 940 -0.12 -24.84 6.37
CA ILE A 940 0.12 -26.27 6.51
C ILE A 940 1.45 -26.54 5.82
N ILE A 941 2.46 -26.89 6.62
CA ILE A 941 3.77 -27.28 6.10
C ILE A 941 3.81 -28.80 5.93
N ASN A 942 4.04 -29.22 4.68
CA ASN A 942 4.26 -30.60 4.29
C ASN A 942 5.58 -31.12 4.92
N GLU A 943 5.56 -32.27 5.61
CA GLU A 943 6.77 -32.89 6.21
C GLU A 943 7.50 -33.85 5.25
N ASN A 944 6.94 -34.15 4.07
CA ASN A 944 7.45 -35.12 3.10
C ASN A 944 8.23 -34.44 1.96
N VAL A 945 9.45 -34.93 1.71
CA VAL A 945 10.35 -34.49 0.63
C VAL A 945 10.71 -35.66 -0.30
N VAL A 946 10.92 -35.40 -1.59
CA VAL A 946 11.39 -36.41 -2.55
C VAL A 946 12.92 -36.45 -2.59
N SER A 947 13.49 -37.51 -2.05
CA SER A 947 14.90 -37.85 -2.26
C SER A 947 15.19 -38.22 -3.72
N LEU A 948 16.18 -37.58 -4.33
CA LEU A 948 16.69 -37.83 -5.68
C LEU A 948 18.15 -38.32 -5.63
N ARG A 949 18.54 -39.14 -6.60
CA ARG A 949 19.95 -39.40 -6.91
C ARG A 949 20.21 -39.66 -8.39
N PHE A 950 21.47 -39.57 -8.77
CA PHE A 950 21.94 -40.21 -10.00
C PHE A 950 22.03 -41.73 -9.80
N ALA A 951 21.64 -42.49 -10.82
CA ALA A 951 21.68 -43.96 -10.79
C ALA A 951 23.12 -44.53 -10.74
N ASP A 952 24.11 -43.76 -11.18
CA ASP A 952 25.54 -44.05 -11.12
C ASP A 952 26.30 -42.85 -10.55
N VAL A 953 27.31 -43.10 -9.70
CA VAL A 953 28.14 -42.05 -9.05
C VAL A 953 29.33 -41.64 -9.92
N ALA A 954 29.83 -42.53 -10.78
CA ALA A 954 30.84 -42.23 -11.77
C ALA A 954 30.75 -43.19 -12.98
N VAL A 955 30.97 -42.69 -14.19
CA VAL A 955 30.84 -43.47 -15.43
C VAL A 955 32.00 -43.19 -16.41
N THR A 956 32.40 -44.22 -17.16
CA THR A 956 33.44 -44.13 -18.20
C THR A 956 32.82 -44.29 -19.59
N VAL A 957 33.10 -43.36 -20.50
CA VAL A 957 32.69 -43.39 -21.91
C VAL A 957 33.94 -43.30 -22.79
N THR A 958 33.97 -44.00 -23.93
CA THR A 958 35.08 -43.85 -24.90
C THR A 958 34.76 -42.68 -25.83
N GLU A 959 35.79 -41.93 -26.25
CA GLU A 959 35.70 -40.92 -27.32
C GLU A 959 34.81 -41.39 -28.50
N GLY A 960 33.95 -40.50 -29.01
CA GLY A 960 32.92 -40.81 -30.02
C GLY A 960 31.75 -41.66 -29.52
N GLY A 961 31.66 -41.87 -28.20
CA GLY A 961 30.57 -42.54 -27.52
C GLY A 961 29.37 -41.65 -27.21
N SER A 962 28.36 -42.29 -26.63
CA SER A 962 27.09 -41.73 -26.18
C SER A 962 26.80 -42.34 -24.82
N LEU A 963 26.48 -41.50 -23.83
CA LEU A 963 26.27 -41.91 -22.44
C LEU A 963 24.91 -41.42 -21.94
N LEU A 964 24.12 -42.34 -21.38
CA LEU A 964 22.92 -42.01 -20.63
C LEU A 964 23.28 -41.67 -19.17
N VAL A 965 22.90 -40.48 -18.72
CA VAL A 965 22.92 -40.08 -17.31
C VAL A 965 21.48 -40.08 -16.81
N CYS A 966 21.19 -40.86 -15.78
CA CYS A 966 19.84 -41.07 -15.26
C CYS A 966 19.68 -40.57 -13.83
N LEU A 967 18.56 -39.89 -13.57
CA LEU A 967 18.06 -39.61 -12.22
C LEU A 967 16.99 -40.65 -11.85
N GLU A 968 16.99 -41.06 -10.59
CA GLU A 968 15.93 -41.88 -9.99
C GLU A 968 15.48 -41.30 -8.63
N PRO A 969 14.16 -41.27 -8.34
CA PRO A 969 13.66 -41.08 -6.99
C PRO A 969 14.06 -42.24 -6.08
N VAL A 970 14.40 -41.93 -4.82
CA VAL A 970 14.85 -42.94 -3.84
C VAL A 970 13.68 -43.44 -2.98
N ASP A 971 12.71 -42.58 -2.69
CA ASP A 971 11.54 -42.86 -1.84
C ASP A 971 10.28 -43.18 -2.66
N THR A 972 9.21 -43.58 -1.98
CA THR A 972 8.00 -44.17 -2.61
C THR A 972 6.77 -43.29 -2.60
N ASP A 973 6.91 -42.06 -2.12
CA ASP A 973 5.82 -41.17 -1.74
C ASP A 973 5.13 -40.57 -2.98
N VAL A 974 3.89 -40.10 -2.82
CA VAL A 974 3.05 -39.75 -3.97
C VAL A 974 3.27 -38.30 -4.38
N LEU A 975 4.07 -38.10 -5.42
CA LEU A 975 4.34 -36.80 -5.99
C LEU A 975 3.11 -36.22 -6.73
N ASP A 976 2.58 -35.09 -6.26
CA ASP A 976 1.50 -34.35 -6.91
C ASP A 976 1.97 -33.05 -7.60
N ALA A 977 3.17 -32.55 -7.27
CA ALA A 977 3.82 -31.42 -7.94
C ALA A 977 4.83 -31.86 -9.04
N GLU A 978 4.96 -31.10 -10.13
CA GLU A 978 6.01 -31.34 -11.15
C GLU A 978 7.30 -30.61 -10.77
N PHE A 979 8.46 -31.29 -10.79
CA PHE A 979 9.76 -30.66 -10.54
C PHE A 979 10.75 -30.85 -11.69
N THR A 980 11.56 -29.83 -11.94
CA THR A 980 12.59 -29.81 -12.97
C THR A 980 13.98 -29.73 -12.34
N VAL A 981 14.86 -30.62 -12.77
CA VAL A 981 16.28 -30.62 -12.44
C VAL A 981 17.04 -30.09 -13.64
N GLN A 982 17.65 -28.91 -13.48
CA GLN A 982 18.65 -28.43 -14.42
C GLN A 982 19.95 -29.18 -14.17
N LEU A 983 20.47 -29.82 -15.21
CA LEU A 983 21.81 -30.38 -15.21
C LEU A 983 22.78 -29.32 -15.71
N SER A 984 23.93 -29.22 -15.06
CA SER A 984 25.04 -28.34 -15.45
C SER A 984 26.30 -29.18 -15.66
N LEU A 985 27.12 -28.78 -16.65
CA LEU A 985 28.31 -29.50 -17.06
C LEU A 985 29.56 -28.72 -16.67
N LEU A 986 30.15 -29.10 -15.53
CA LEU A 986 31.43 -28.57 -15.07
C LEU A 986 32.56 -29.31 -15.79
N SER A 987 33.16 -28.63 -16.76
CA SER A 987 34.34 -29.07 -17.51
C SER A 987 35.52 -29.28 -16.56
N GLY A 988 36.09 -30.49 -16.55
CA GLY A 988 37.19 -30.86 -15.65
C GLY A 988 38.55 -30.68 -16.34
N SER A 989 38.90 -31.63 -17.21
CA SER A 989 39.89 -31.41 -18.27
C SER A 989 39.22 -31.23 -19.63
N ALA A 990 38.10 -31.94 -19.84
CA ALA A 990 37.35 -31.95 -21.09
C ALA A 990 36.75 -30.58 -21.40
N THR A 991 36.86 -30.16 -22.66
CA THR A 991 36.43 -28.86 -23.18
C THR A 991 35.14 -28.98 -23.97
N GLY A 992 34.11 -28.25 -23.52
CA GLY A 992 32.80 -28.23 -24.19
C GLY A 992 32.90 -27.74 -25.64
N GLY A 993 32.33 -28.52 -26.57
CA GLY A 993 32.38 -28.25 -28.01
C GLY A 993 33.65 -28.73 -28.72
N VAL A 994 34.64 -29.26 -27.98
CA VAL A 994 35.78 -30.03 -28.53
C VAL A 994 35.55 -31.51 -28.23
N ASP A 995 35.42 -31.87 -26.95
CA ASP A 995 35.46 -33.27 -26.48
C ASP A 995 34.05 -33.83 -26.16
N TYR A 996 33.09 -32.95 -25.90
CA TYR A 996 31.69 -33.30 -25.70
C TYR A 996 30.72 -32.25 -26.26
N VAL A 997 29.51 -32.69 -26.61
CA VAL A 997 28.41 -31.86 -27.10
C VAL A 997 27.14 -32.22 -26.34
N SER A 998 26.39 -31.21 -25.90
CA SER A 998 25.12 -31.36 -25.17
C SER A 998 24.05 -30.44 -25.72
N GLU A 999 22.88 -30.99 -26.02
CA GLU A 999 21.64 -30.24 -26.26
C GLU A 999 20.67 -30.50 -25.08
N ASP A 1000 19.87 -29.49 -24.70
CA ASP A 1000 18.79 -29.52 -23.70
C ASP A 1000 19.07 -30.28 -22.38
N LEU A 1001 19.88 -29.68 -21.49
CA LEU A 1001 20.27 -30.21 -20.17
C LEU A 1001 19.17 -30.16 -19.08
N THR A 1002 17.89 -30.24 -19.44
CA THR A 1002 16.73 -30.19 -18.51
C THR A 1002 16.12 -31.58 -18.31
N VAL A 1003 15.87 -31.95 -17.04
CA VAL A 1003 15.16 -33.19 -16.69
C VAL A 1003 13.93 -32.85 -15.85
N THR A 1004 12.73 -33.03 -16.42
CA THR A 1004 11.46 -32.82 -15.70
C THR A 1004 10.86 -34.16 -15.25
N ILE A 1005 10.45 -34.22 -13.99
CA ILE A 1005 9.78 -35.36 -13.35
C ILE A 1005 8.37 -34.88 -12.95
N GLY A 1006 7.38 -35.36 -13.68
CA GLY A 1006 5.96 -35.01 -13.49
C GLY A 1006 5.23 -35.91 -12.49
N PRO A 1007 4.06 -35.46 -11.98
CA PRO A 1007 3.37 -36.08 -10.86
C PRO A 1007 2.94 -37.54 -11.09
N THR A 1008 3.20 -38.38 -10.09
CA THR A 1008 3.10 -39.85 -10.16
C THR A 1008 1.80 -40.36 -9.53
N GLY A 1009 0.66 -39.87 -10.03
CA GLY A 1009 -0.65 -40.09 -9.43
C GLY A 1009 -1.00 -41.55 -9.10
N SER A 1010 -0.93 -41.90 -7.81
CA SER A 1010 -1.27 -43.21 -7.21
C SER A 1010 -0.48 -44.44 -7.70
N GLY A 1011 0.67 -44.25 -8.36
CA GLY A 1011 1.56 -45.33 -8.81
C GLY A 1011 3.01 -44.98 -8.51
N SER A 1012 3.81 -45.97 -8.10
CA SER A 1012 5.15 -45.70 -7.55
C SER A 1012 6.10 -45.03 -8.55
N PRO A 1013 7.04 -44.19 -8.06
CA PRO A 1013 7.90 -43.35 -8.89
C PRO A 1013 9.08 -44.10 -9.54
N ASP A 1014 8.89 -45.37 -9.95
CA ASP A 1014 9.87 -46.25 -10.62
C ASP A 1014 10.31 -45.77 -12.05
N THR A 1015 10.09 -44.50 -12.39
CA THR A 1015 10.47 -43.88 -13.67
C THR A 1015 11.84 -43.22 -13.57
N LEU A 1016 12.90 -43.98 -13.91
CA LEU A 1016 14.19 -43.39 -14.29
C LEU A 1016 13.97 -42.40 -15.45
N VAL A 1017 14.42 -41.17 -15.27
CA VAL A 1017 14.47 -40.17 -16.35
C VAL A 1017 15.94 -39.93 -16.71
N CYS A 1018 16.27 -40.09 -17.98
CA CYS A 1018 17.66 -40.10 -18.46
C CYS A 1018 17.87 -39.10 -19.59
N ILE A 1019 18.95 -38.33 -19.49
CA ILE A 1019 19.51 -37.51 -20.57
C ILE A 1019 20.62 -38.27 -21.30
N ASN A 1020 20.90 -37.88 -22.54
CA ASN A 1020 22.06 -38.38 -23.30
C ASN A 1020 23.14 -37.30 -23.40
N ILE A 1021 24.38 -37.66 -23.10
CA ILE A 1021 25.58 -36.83 -23.29
C ILE A 1021 26.42 -37.52 -24.37
N ASP A 1022 26.66 -36.81 -25.48
CA ASP A 1022 27.46 -37.32 -26.60
C ASP A 1022 28.89 -36.78 -26.50
N THR A 1023 29.87 -37.68 -26.49
CA THR A 1023 31.28 -37.31 -26.64
C THR A 1023 31.61 -37.15 -28.12
N ALA A 1024 32.40 -36.14 -28.43
CA ALA A 1024 32.85 -35.85 -29.79
C ALA A 1024 33.94 -36.85 -30.24
N THR A 1025 34.47 -36.66 -31.45
CA THR A 1025 35.69 -37.32 -31.92
C THR A 1025 36.61 -36.33 -32.62
N ASP A 1026 37.90 -36.39 -32.34
CA ASP A 1026 38.92 -35.84 -33.24
C ASP A 1026 40.02 -36.86 -33.63
N THR A 1027 41.30 -36.51 -33.53
CA THR A 1027 42.47 -37.30 -33.93
C THR A 1027 43.75 -36.98 -33.14
N ASP A 1028 43.69 -36.01 -32.23
CA ASP A 1028 44.79 -35.61 -31.35
C ASP A 1028 44.69 -36.40 -30.04
N ILE A 1029 45.84 -36.75 -29.43
CA ILE A 1029 45.92 -37.71 -28.32
C ILE A 1029 46.50 -37.00 -27.10
N GLU A 1030 45.62 -36.64 -26.16
CA GLU A 1030 45.91 -35.76 -25.02
C GLU A 1030 45.77 -36.49 -23.66
N GLY A 1031 45.02 -37.59 -23.60
CA GLY A 1031 44.86 -38.50 -22.45
C GLY A 1031 43.42 -38.65 -21.96
N ASP A 1032 43.16 -39.67 -21.11
CA ASP A 1032 41.84 -39.87 -20.46
C ASP A 1032 41.41 -38.61 -19.69
N GLU A 1033 40.24 -38.08 -20.04
CA GLU A 1033 39.72 -36.79 -19.60
C GLU A 1033 38.61 -36.88 -18.55
N SER A 1034 38.25 -35.75 -17.93
CA SER A 1034 37.15 -35.67 -16.96
C SER A 1034 36.16 -34.52 -17.19
N LEU A 1035 34.90 -34.81 -16.88
CA LEU A 1035 33.72 -33.95 -16.91
C LEU A 1035 32.87 -34.26 -15.66
N THR A 1036 32.22 -33.27 -15.04
CA THR A 1036 31.27 -33.52 -13.94
C THR A 1036 29.89 -32.97 -14.29
N VAL A 1037 28.85 -33.78 -14.10
CA VAL A 1037 27.45 -33.33 -14.17
C VAL A 1037 26.99 -32.99 -12.75
N ILE A 1038 26.42 -31.81 -12.57
CA ILE A 1038 25.83 -31.37 -11.30
C ILE A 1038 24.33 -31.13 -11.52
N GLY A 1039 23.50 -31.75 -10.69
CA GLY A 1039 22.04 -31.56 -10.70
C GLY A 1039 21.61 -30.48 -9.71
N THR A 1040 20.80 -29.54 -10.19
CA THR A 1040 20.19 -28.48 -9.38
C THR A 1040 18.69 -28.47 -9.64
N VAL A 1041 17.86 -28.53 -8.60
CA VAL A 1041 16.40 -28.43 -8.75
C VAL A 1041 16.02 -26.96 -8.93
N THR A 1042 15.31 -26.64 -10.01
CA THR A 1042 15.00 -25.25 -10.40
C THR A 1042 13.57 -24.81 -10.08
N ASN A 1043 12.71 -25.71 -9.61
CA ASN A 1043 11.40 -25.38 -9.07
C ASN A 1043 11.02 -26.42 -8.01
N ASN A 1044 10.36 -25.96 -6.93
CA ASN A 1044 9.98 -26.78 -5.77
C ASN A 1044 11.19 -27.45 -5.07
N ALA A 1045 12.32 -26.73 -5.00
CA ALA A 1045 13.58 -27.26 -4.48
C ALA A 1045 13.46 -27.72 -3.02
N ASP A 1046 12.70 -27.01 -2.20
CA ASP A 1046 12.45 -27.31 -0.78
C ASP A 1046 11.70 -28.64 -0.55
N LEU A 1047 11.01 -29.14 -1.60
CA LEU A 1047 10.36 -30.45 -1.60
C LEU A 1047 11.28 -31.58 -2.07
N THR A 1048 12.59 -31.34 -2.23
CA THR A 1048 13.55 -32.31 -2.78
C THR A 1048 14.90 -32.32 -2.07
N GLU A 1049 15.51 -33.49 -1.90
CA GLU A 1049 16.89 -33.60 -1.41
C GLU A 1049 17.77 -34.54 -2.25
N PHE A 1050 19.10 -34.35 -2.19
CA PHE A 1050 20.09 -35.23 -2.83
C PHE A 1050 20.96 -35.94 -1.75
N PRO A 1051 20.43 -36.94 -1.01
CA PRO A 1051 21.11 -37.53 0.14
C PRO A 1051 22.42 -38.27 -0.18
N ASP A 1052 22.53 -38.85 -1.37
CA ASP A 1052 23.75 -39.49 -1.88
C ASP A 1052 24.70 -38.48 -2.59
N GLY A 1053 24.31 -37.19 -2.69
CA GLY A 1053 25.03 -36.12 -3.39
C GLY A 1053 24.49 -35.83 -4.80
N ASN A 1054 24.56 -34.57 -5.22
CA ASN A 1054 23.97 -34.06 -6.47
C ASN A 1054 24.94 -34.06 -7.68
N MET A 1055 25.93 -34.95 -7.71
CA MET A 1055 26.97 -34.97 -8.75
C MET A 1055 27.29 -36.37 -9.27
N VAL A 1056 27.59 -36.47 -10.56
CA VAL A 1056 28.16 -37.67 -11.20
C VAL A 1056 29.40 -37.30 -12.03
N SER A 1057 30.50 -38.02 -11.83
CA SER A 1057 31.74 -37.82 -12.59
C SER A 1057 31.79 -38.69 -13.85
N ILE A 1058 32.10 -38.08 -14.98
CA ILE A 1058 32.29 -38.75 -16.28
C ILE A 1058 33.79 -38.74 -16.61
N THR A 1059 34.31 -39.88 -17.06
CA THR A 1059 35.64 -39.98 -17.67
C THR A 1059 35.50 -40.29 -19.16
N ILE A 1060 36.08 -39.46 -20.02
CA ILE A 1060 36.16 -39.70 -21.47
C ILE A 1060 37.50 -40.41 -21.73
N GLN A 1061 37.47 -41.57 -22.40
CA GLN A 1061 38.67 -42.36 -22.66
C GLN A 1061 39.20 -42.12 -24.08
N ASP A 1062 40.46 -41.71 -24.15
CA ASP A 1062 41.19 -41.35 -25.36
C ASP A 1062 41.90 -42.59 -25.99
N ALA A 1063 42.37 -42.44 -27.22
CA ALA A 1063 43.24 -43.36 -27.90
C ALA A 1063 44.68 -43.36 -27.31
N SER A 1064 45.60 -44.04 -27.98
CA SER A 1064 47.02 -44.07 -27.58
C SER A 1064 47.93 -44.08 -28.81
N VAL A 1065 49.05 -43.36 -28.72
CA VAL A 1065 50.04 -43.26 -29.81
C VAL A 1065 50.75 -44.61 -29.99
N GLU A 1066 50.84 -45.12 -31.22
CA GLU A 1066 51.63 -46.32 -31.52
C GLU A 1066 53.03 -45.94 -32.02
N LEU A 1067 54.08 -46.46 -31.37
CA LEU A 1067 55.49 -46.19 -31.69
C LEU A 1067 56.24 -47.47 -32.12
N GLY A 1068 57.39 -47.32 -32.78
CA GLY A 1068 58.33 -48.42 -33.02
C GLY A 1068 59.65 -47.98 -33.64
N VAL A 1069 60.62 -48.88 -33.75
CA VAL A 1069 61.88 -48.61 -34.48
C VAL A 1069 61.64 -48.45 -35.99
N GLU A 1070 62.31 -47.50 -36.63
CA GLU A 1070 62.23 -47.26 -38.08
C GLU A 1070 62.65 -48.51 -38.88
N GLN A 1071 63.71 -49.18 -38.43
CA GLN A 1071 64.28 -50.35 -39.09
C GLN A 1071 64.65 -51.42 -38.05
N ILE A 1072 64.25 -52.67 -38.29
CA ILE A 1072 64.55 -53.81 -37.41
C ILE A 1072 65.99 -54.32 -37.54
N ALA A 1073 66.75 -53.84 -38.52
CA ALA A 1073 68.16 -54.18 -38.71
C ALA A 1073 68.93 -53.09 -39.45
N TYR A 1074 70.18 -52.83 -39.04
CA TYR A 1074 71.10 -51.87 -39.64
C TYR A 1074 72.46 -52.55 -39.93
N GLU A 1075 73.07 -52.25 -41.08
CA GLU A 1075 74.48 -52.57 -41.38
C GLU A 1075 75.27 -51.26 -41.43
N VAL A 1076 76.39 -51.17 -40.69
CA VAL A 1076 77.27 -49.99 -40.63
C VAL A 1076 78.74 -50.43 -40.78
N SER A 1077 79.62 -49.59 -41.32
CA SER A 1077 81.06 -49.86 -41.30
C SER A 1077 81.72 -49.26 -40.07
N GLU A 1078 82.75 -49.94 -39.54
CA GLU A 1078 83.58 -49.38 -38.46
C GLU A 1078 84.11 -47.97 -38.81
N ALA A 1079 84.39 -47.73 -40.10
CA ALA A 1079 84.92 -46.47 -40.61
C ALA A 1079 83.88 -45.33 -40.75
N ASP A 1080 82.57 -45.59 -40.59
CA ASP A 1080 81.53 -44.57 -40.71
C ASP A 1080 81.42 -43.69 -39.46
N GLY A 1081 81.88 -44.19 -38.30
CA GLY A 1081 82.04 -43.43 -37.05
C GLY A 1081 80.77 -43.15 -36.25
N SER A 1082 79.58 -43.20 -36.85
CA SER A 1082 78.30 -43.05 -36.14
C SER A 1082 77.14 -43.68 -36.91
N LEU A 1083 76.16 -44.19 -36.16
CA LEU A 1083 74.86 -44.65 -36.64
C LEU A 1083 73.75 -43.90 -35.90
N GLU A 1084 72.74 -43.43 -36.61
CA GLU A 1084 71.48 -42.96 -36.04
C GLU A 1084 70.46 -44.09 -36.06
N VAL A 1085 69.78 -44.33 -34.93
CA VAL A 1085 68.66 -45.28 -34.84
C VAL A 1085 67.42 -44.53 -34.36
N CYS A 1086 66.35 -44.58 -35.14
CA CYS A 1086 65.18 -43.73 -34.95
C CYS A 1086 63.96 -44.53 -34.49
N ALA A 1087 63.21 -43.96 -33.55
CA ALA A 1087 61.84 -44.32 -33.26
C ALA A 1087 60.89 -43.48 -34.13
N VAL A 1088 59.79 -44.07 -34.57
CA VAL A 1088 58.79 -43.45 -35.46
C VAL A 1088 57.38 -43.67 -34.93
N VAL A 1089 56.48 -42.74 -35.27
CA VAL A 1089 55.04 -42.88 -35.02
C VAL A 1089 54.41 -43.75 -36.10
N ASN A 1090 53.82 -44.86 -35.68
CA ASN A 1090 53.10 -45.81 -36.54
C ASN A 1090 51.61 -45.47 -36.67
N ASN A 1091 51.00 -44.92 -35.61
CA ASN A 1091 49.60 -44.49 -35.58
C ASN A 1091 49.37 -43.40 -34.51
N GLY A 1092 48.41 -42.50 -34.74
CA GLY A 1092 48.10 -41.35 -33.88
C GLY A 1092 48.95 -40.10 -34.16
N THR A 1093 48.61 -39.00 -33.49
CA THR A 1093 49.38 -37.73 -33.49
C THR A 1093 50.02 -37.51 -32.12
N VAL A 1094 51.27 -37.08 -32.08
CA VAL A 1094 51.98 -36.75 -30.82
C VAL A 1094 51.75 -35.28 -30.50
N VAL A 1095 50.77 -34.99 -29.64
CA VAL A 1095 50.45 -33.62 -29.20
C VAL A 1095 51.25 -33.24 -27.95
N ASN A 1096 51.32 -34.16 -26.98
CA ASN A 1096 52.22 -34.07 -25.83
C ASN A 1096 53.56 -34.79 -26.11
N PRO A 1097 54.72 -34.24 -25.68
CA PRO A 1097 56.03 -34.80 -26.03
C PRO A 1097 56.30 -36.15 -25.32
N VAL A 1098 56.65 -37.19 -26.09
CA VAL A 1098 56.90 -38.54 -25.57
C VAL A 1098 58.39 -38.76 -25.28
N THR A 1099 58.70 -39.41 -24.15
CA THR A 1099 60.05 -39.75 -23.71
C THR A 1099 60.39 -41.19 -24.09
N ILE A 1100 61.45 -41.37 -24.87
CA ILE A 1100 61.91 -42.67 -25.37
C ILE A 1100 63.29 -42.96 -24.79
N SER A 1101 63.36 -43.92 -23.86
CA SER A 1101 64.62 -44.43 -23.30
C SER A 1101 65.22 -45.50 -24.22
N VAL A 1102 66.52 -45.37 -24.52
CA VAL A 1102 67.24 -46.23 -25.46
C VAL A 1102 68.33 -47.00 -24.71
N SER A 1103 68.41 -48.31 -24.95
CA SER A 1103 69.40 -49.19 -24.31
C SER A 1103 70.07 -50.12 -25.31
N LEU A 1104 71.34 -50.45 -25.05
CA LEU A 1104 72.15 -51.32 -25.90
C LEU A 1104 72.42 -52.67 -25.22
N SER A 1105 72.45 -53.74 -26.02
CA SER A 1105 72.76 -55.10 -25.57
C SER A 1105 73.78 -55.76 -26.50
N PRO A 1106 75.00 -56.09 -26.03
CA PRO A 1106 76.03 -56.71 -26.87
C PRO A 1106 75.66 -58.14 -27.27
N VAL A 1107 75.99 -58.53 -28.51
CA VAL A 1107 75.78 -59.89 -29.04
C VAL A 1107 77.10 -60.56 -29.43
N SER A 1108 77.93 -59.86 -30.22
CA SER A 1108 79.35 -60.16 -30.42
C SER A 1108 80.25 -58.93 -30.27
N ALA A 1109 79.80 -57.75 -30.69
CA ALA A 1109 80.52 -56.49 -30.44
C ALA A 1109 80.45 -56.08 -28.96
N THR A 1110 81.44 -55.33 -28.48
CA THR A 1110 81.60 -54.89 -27.09
C THR A 1110 81.37 -53.39 -26.94
N GLU A 1111 80.53 -53.01 -25.98
CA GLU A 1111 80.33 -51.62 -25.62
C GLU A 1111 81.60 -51.02 -24.99
N GLY A 1112 81.97 -49.82 -25.45
CA GLY A 1112 83.15 -49.08 -25.03
C GLY A 1112 84.38 -49.29 -25.93
N ASP A 1113 84.53 -50.49 -26.48
CA ASP A 1113 85.64 -50.84 -27.39
C ASP A 1113 85.22 -50.73 -28.87
N GLU A 1114 84.04 -51.25 -29.28
CA GLU A 1114 83.54 -51.19 -30.68
C GLU A 1114 82.37 -50.20 -30.90
N TYR A 1115 81.53 -49.93 -29.90
CA TYR A 1115 80.42 -48.96 -29.99
C TYR A 1115 80.15 -48.25 -28.66
N VAL A 1116 79.53 -47.06 -28.69
CA VAL A 1116 79.11 -46.31 -27.50
C VAL A 1116 77.79 -45.58 -27.79
N LEU A 1117 76.80 -45.71 -26.91
CA LEU A 1117 75.58 -44.88 -26.95
C LEU A 1117 75.93 -43.44 -26.55
N GLU A 1118 75.48 -42.44 -27.32
CA GLU A 1118 75.67 -41.03 -26.97
C GLU A 1118 74.36 -40.41 -26.42
N ASP A 1119 73.20 -40.89 -26.87
CA ASP A 1119 71.87 -40.45 -26.43
C ASP A 1119 71.11 -41.58 -25.71
N GLU A 1120 71.08 -41.57 -24.37
CA GLU A 1120 70.38 -42.57 -23.52
C GLU A 1120 68.85 -42.35 -23.48
N VAL A 1121 68.40 -41.11 -23.73
CA VAL A 1121 66.98 -40.72 -23.80
C VAL A 1121 66.79 -39.75 -24.95
N VAL A 1122 65.74 -39.97 -25.74
CA VAL A 1122 65.31 -39.13 -26.87
C VAL A 1122 63.89 -38.63 -26.57
N THR A 1123 63.66 -37.32 -26.72
CA THR A 1123 62.30 -36.76 -26.70
C THR A 1123 61.74 -36.66 -28.12
N LEU A 1124 60.49 -37.10 -28.27
CA LEU A 1124 59.70 -36.93 -29.48
C LEU A 1124 58.79 -35.73 -29.26
N ASP A 1125 59.26 -34.55 -29.65
CA ASP A 1125 58.56 -33.27 -29.40
C ASP A 1125 57.20 -33.20 -30.10
N ALA A 1126 56.26 -32.42 -29.55
CA ALA A 1126 54.93 -32.18 -30.11
C ALA A 1126 54.94 -31.91 -31.64
N GLY A 1127 54.08 -32.62 -32.38
CA GLY A 1127 54.00 -32.59 -33.85
C GLY A 1127 55.09 -33.37 -34.57
N SER A 1128 56.02 -34.03 -33.88
CA SER A 1128 57.10 -34.82 -34.49
C SER A 1128 56.71 -36.28 -34.69
N SER A 1129 57.01 -36.82 -35.87
CA SER A 1129 56.75 -38.24 -36.21
C SER A 1129 57.99 -39.14 -36.14
N VAL A 1130 59.17 -38.58 -35.86
CA VAL A 1130 60.47 -39.29 -35.79
C VAL A 1130 61.35 -38.65 -34.72
N GLY A 1131 62.01 -39.48 -33.90
CA GLY A 1131 63.07 -39.09 -32.97
C GLY A 1131 64.23 -40.09 -33.01
N CYS A 1132 65.48 -39.64 -32.99
CA CYS A 1132 66.65 -40.49 -33.25
C CYS A 1132 67.69 -40.41 -32.12
N ALA A 1133 68.30 -41.56 -31.80
CA ALA A 1133 69.45 -41.67 -30.90
C ALA A 1133 70.74 -41.90 -31.70
N THR A 1134 71.82 -41.24 -31.27
CA THR A 1134 73.15 -41.39 -31.86
C THR A 1134 73.93 -42.49 -31.15
N ILE A 1135 74.47 -43.43 -31.94
CA ILE A 1135 75.38 -44.48 -31.48
C ILE A 1135 76.71 -44.27 -32.19
N ARG A 1136 77.76 -43.89 -31.45
CA ARG A 1136 79.09 -43.71 -32.02
C ARG A 1136 79.76 -45.08 -32.24
N ILE A 1137 80.15 -45.33 -33.47
CA ILE A 1137 80.89 -46.53 -33.87
C ILE A 1137 82.39 -46.24 -33.70
N VAL A 1138 83.13 -47.18 -33.13
CA VAL A 1138 84.56 -47.03 -32.83
C VAL A 1138 85.37 -47.81 -33.87
N SER A 1139 86.34 -47.12 -34.50
CA SER A 1139 87.27 -47.70 -35.47
C SER A 1139 88.67 -47.83 -34.87
N ASP A 1140 89.34 -48.95 -35.13
CA ASP A 1140 90.71 -49.24 -34.70
C ASP A 1140 91.59 -49.81 -35.86
N ASP A 1141 92.82 -50.28 -35.59
CA ASP A 1141 93.79 -50.81 -36.59
C ASP A 1141 93.72 -52.36 -36.75
N LEU A 1142 92.75 -53.04 -36.13
CA LEU A 1142 92.62 -54.50 -36.06
C LEU A 1142 91.70 -55.04 -37.16
N ILE A 1143 92.05 -56.21 -37.72
CA ILE A 1143 91.24 -56.84 -38.77
C ILE A 1143 90.45 -58.01 -38.18
N GLU A 1144 89.17 -57.76 -37.94
CA GLU A 1144 88.21 -58.62 -37.24
C GLU A 1144 87.14 -59.17 -38.22
N GLY A 1145 86.00 -59.65 -37.71
CA GLY A 1145 84.83 -60.05 -38.51
C GLY A 1145 83.69 -59.02 -38.41
N PRO A 1146 82.54 -59.23 -39.09
CA PRO A 1146 81.33 -58.51 -38.77
C PRO A 1146 80.83 -58.89 -37.38
N GLU A 1147 80.45 -57.90 -36.57
CA GLU A 1147 80.05 -58.07 -35.18
C GLU A 1147 78.74 -57.35 -34.85
N ASP A 1148 77.94 -57.93 -33.95
CA ASP A 1148 76.53 -57.57 -33.75
C ASP A 1148 76.30 -56.98 -32.35
N PHE A 1149 75.37 -56.04 -32.24
CA PHE A 1149 74.71 -55.64 -31.00
C PHE A 1149 73.23 -55.31 -31.24
N ILE A 1150 72.43 -55.22 -30.18
CA ILE A 1150 71.00 -54.93 -30.25
C ILE A 1150 70.72 -53.57 -29.61
N VAL A 1151 69.85 -52.78 -30.24
CA VAL A 1151 69.23 -51.57 -29.69
C VAL A 1151 67.81 -51.93 -29.24
N GLN A 1152 67.42 -51.51 -28.04
CA GLN A 1152 66.04 -51.58 -27.55
C GLN A 1152 65.53 -50.19 -27.18
N ILE A 1153 64.31 -49.86 -27.62
CA ILE A 1153 63.60 -48.64 -27.24
C ILE A 1153 62.48 -48.95 -26.25
N THR A 1154 62.24 -48.04 -25.31
CA THR A 1154 61.21 -48.16 -24.25
C THR A 1154 60.63 -46.79 -23.93
N THR A 1155 59.41 -46.73 -23.40
CA THR A 1155 58.79 -45.51 -22.86
C THR A 1155 58.02 -45.86 -21.59
N ASP A 1156 57.93 -44.89 -20.67
CA ASP A 1156 57.12 -44.96 -19.44
C ASP A 1156 55.83 -44.10 -19.56
N ASP A 1157 55.62 -43.41 -20.69
CA ASP A 1157 54.48 -42.52 -20.91
C ASP A 1157 53.20 -43.33 -21.20
N ALA A 1158 52.19 -43.22 -20.34
CA ALA A 1158 51.02 -44.11 -20.34
C ALA A 1158 50.14 -44.03 -21.60
N PHE A 1159 50.21 -42.94 -22.34
CA PHE A 1159 49.50 -42.68 -23.60
C PHE A 1159 50.27 -43.15 -24.86
N ALA A 1160 51.44 -43.77 -24.69
CA ALA A 1160 52.28 -44.27 -25.78
C ALA A 1160 52.54 -45.79 -25.68
N VAL A 1161 52.37 -46.51 -26.79
CA VAL A 1161 52.52 -47.97 -26.88
C VAL A 1161 53.52 -48.34 -27.97
N ILE A 1162 54.62 -49.02 -27.60
CA ILE A 1162 55.62 -49.49 -28.57
C ILE A 1162 55.21 -50.85 -29.14
N SER A 1163 55.01 -50.93 -30.46
CA SER A 1163 54.63 -52.16 -31.17
C SER A 1163 55.82 -52.95 -31.72
N ASN A 1164 56.97 -52.30 -31.92
CA ASN A 1164 58.24 -52.95 -32.30
C ASN A 1164 59.41 -52.24 -31.58
N ASP A 1165 60.01 -52.91 -30.60
CA ASP A 1165 60.95 -52.33 -29.64
C ASP A 1165 62.44 -52.60 -29.94
N LEU A 1166 62.78 -53.49 -30.88
CA LEU A 1166 64.13 -54.03 -31.08
C LEU A 1166 64.68 -53.83 -32.50
N ALA A 1167 65.95 -53.41 -32.60
CA ALA A 1167 66.73 -53.38 -33.83
C ALA A 1167 68.09 -54.07 -33.65
N LEU A 1168 68.53 -54.85 -34.65
CA LEU A 1168 69.85 -55.49 -34.69
C LEU A 1168 70.85 -54.64 -35.50
N VAL A 1169 72.00 -54.30 -34.94
CA VAL A 1169 73.06 -53.55 -35.63
C VAL A 1169 74.26 -54.46 -35.88
N THR A 1170 74.67 -54.59 -37.14
CA THR A 1170 75.91 -55.28 -37.54
C THR A 1170 76.97 -54.25 -37.96
N ILE A 1171 78.08 -54.21 -37.22
CA ILE A 1171 79.29 -53.46 -37.56
C ILE A 1171 80.12 -54.31 -38.54
N THR A 1172 80.67 -53.70 -39.58
CA THR A 1172 81.45 -54.38 -40.64
C THR A 1172 82.86 -53.83 -40.79
N GLY A 1173 83.86 -54.71 -40.64
CA GLY A 1173 85.29 -54.35 -40.62
C GLY A 1173 86.10 -54.57 -41.90
N GLU A 1174 87.35 -54.07 -41.91
CA GLU A 1174 88.27 -54.06 -43.06
C GLU A 1174 88.70 -55.46 -43.56
N ILE A 1175 89.12 -55.54 -44.85
CA ILE A 1175 89.50 -56.81 -45.51
C ILE A 1175 91.02 -56.87 -45.81
N ALA A 1176 91.73 -57.81 -45.17
CA ALA A 1176 93.18 -57.98 -45.33
C ALA A 1176 93.65 -58.38 -46.75
N MET A 1177 94.76 -57.78 -47.20
CA MET A 1177 95.49 -58.17 -48.43
C MET A 1177 96.85 -58.82 -48.14
N VAL A 1178 97.10 -59.97 -48.77
CA VAL A 1178 98.37 -60.72 -48.68
C VAL A 1178 98.95 -61.00 -50.07
N GLY A 1179 100.27 -60.88 -50.21
CA GLY A 1179 100.97 -61.17 -51.46
C GLY A 1179 102.38 -61.74 -51.27
N PHE A 1180 102.96 -62.27 -52.35
CA PHE A 1180 104.37 -62.68 -52.39
C PHE A 1180 105.30 -61.47 -52.28
N ASP A 1181 106.43 -61.65 -51.59
CA ASP A 1181 107.46 -60.59 -51.46
C ASP A 1181 108.18 -60.30 -52.78
N GLN A 1182 108.25 -61.28 -53.67
CA GLN A 1182 108.87 -61.17 -55.00
C GLN A 1182 107.98 -61.80 -56.07
N THR A 1183 107.98 -61.21 -57.26
CA THR A 1183 107.18 -61.67 -58.42
C THR A 1183 107.84 -62.78 -59.24
N MET A 1184 109.12 -63.10 -58.96
CA MET A 1184 109.87 -64.17 -59.62
C MET A 1184 110.97 -64.70 -58.70
N TYR A 1185 110.99 -66.00 -58.49
CA TYR A 1185 112.05 -66.72 -57.78
C TYR A 1185 112.84 -67.57 -58.78
N ALA A 1186 114.18 -67.53 -58.72
CA ALA A 1186 115.05 -68.18 -59.70
C ALA A 1186 116.05 -69.13 -59.04
N VAL A 1187 116.28 -70.29 -59.67
CA VAL A 1187 117.02 -71.42 -59.11
C VAL A 1187 117.97 -72.00 -60.16
N MET A 1188 119.21 -72.33 -59.77
CA MET A 1188 120.19 -72.98 -60.67
C MET A 1188 120.14 -74.51 -60.52
N GLU A 1189 120.31 -75.24 -61.63
CA GLU A 1189 120.39 -76.70 -61.59
C GLU A 1189 121.66 -77.19 -60.86
N GLY A 1190 121.46 -78.16 -59.97
CA GLY A 1190 122.50 -78.82 -59.18
C GLY A 1190 121.93 -80.02 -58.43
N LEU A 1191 122.71 -80.67 -57.57
CA LEU A 1191 122.19 -81.70 -56.68
C LEU A 1191 121.47 -81.04 -55.50
N ASN A 1192 120.14 -81.16 -55.47
CA ASN A 1192 119.21 -80.60 -54.49
C ASN A 1192 119.27 -79.06 -54.33
N PRO A 1193 118.84 -78.28 -55.34
CA PRO A 1193 118.64 -76.85 -55.18
C PRO A 1193 117.30 -76.57 -54.49
N THR A 1194 117.28 -75.60 -53.58
CA THR A 1194 116.09 -75.15 -52.83
C THR A 1194 115.94 -73.64 -52.93
N VAL A 1195 114.73 -73.13 -52.73
CA VAL A 1195 114.44 -71.70 -52.67
C VAL A 1195 113.35 -71.44 -51.64
N ASP A 1196 113.58 -70.45 -50.78
CA ASP A 1196 112.62 -69.99 -49.79
C ASP A 1196 111.70 -68.94 -50.44
N VAL A 1197 110.39 -69.07 -50.21
CA VAL A 1197 109.36 -68.17 -50.76
C VAL A 1197 108.65 -67.49 -49.59
N CYS A 1198 108.65 -66.15 -49.59
CA CYS A 1198 108.15 -65.33 -48.50
C CYS A 1198 106.94 -64.48 -48.92
N PHE A 1199 106.15 -64.10 -47.93
CA PHE A 1199 104.87 -63.40 -48.06
C PHE A 1199 104.78 -62.25 -47.06
N THR A 1200 104.10 -61.18 -47.45
CA THR A 1200 103.78 -60.04 -46.59
C THR A 1200 102.29 -59.73 -46.63
N VAL A 1201 101.71 -59.57 -45.43
CA VAL A 1201 100.50 -58.75 -45.23
C VAL A 1201 100.91 -57.29 -45.42
N ARG A 1202 100.08 -56.47 -46.08
CA ARG A 1202 100.48 -55.08 -46.43
C ARG A 1202 99.72 -53.96 -45.72
N ASN A 1203 98.51 -54.23 -45.22
CA ASN A 1203 97.74 -53.37 -44.32
C ASN A 1203 97.32 -54.19 -43.07
N GLY A 1204 97.19 -53.51 -41.92
CA GLY A 1204 96.65 -54.06 -40.67
C GLY A 1204 97.49 -55.11 -39.93
N ARG A 1205 97.01 -55.51 -38.75
CA ARG A 1205 97.45 -56.70 -38.01
C ARG A 1205 96.28 -57.68 -37.93
N VAL A 1206 96.53 -58.95 -38.26
CA VAL A 1206 95.50 -60.00 -38.17
C VAL A 1206 95.54 -60.62 -36.77
N ALA A 1207 94.42 -60.60 -36.05
CA ALA A 1207 94.33 -61.17 -34.69
C ALA A 1207 94.57 -62.70 -34.67
N ASN A 1208 94.15 -63.39 -35.73
CA ASN A 1208 94.13 -64.86 -35.84
C ASN A 1208 95.05 -65.43 -36.93
N SER A 1209 95.33 -66.73 -36.87
CA SER A 1209 96.31 -67.39 -37.77
C SER A 1209 95.79 -67.60 -39.20
N LEU A 1210 96.07 -66.64 -40.09
CA LEU A 1210 95.67 -66.70 -41.49
C LEU A 1210 96.30 -67.89 -42.24
N THR A 1211 95.47 -68.74 -42.84
CA THR A 1211 95.91 -69.91 -43.63
C THR A 1211 95.84 -69.63 -45.13
N VAL A 1212 96.99 -69.51 -45.80
CA VAL A 1212 97.07 -69.23 -47.25
C VAL A 1212 97.39 -70.53 -48.02
N PRO A 1213 96.49 -71.03 -48.90
CA PRO A 1213 96.74 -72.25 -49.68
C PRO A 1213 97.66 -71.97 -50.88
N ILE A 1214 98.90 -72.47 -50.81
CA ILE A 1214 99.91 -72.31 -51.87
C ILE A 1214 99.86 -73.50 -52.82
N SER A 1215 99.81 -73.25 -54.14
CA SER A 1215 99.94 -74.29 -55.17
C SER A 1215 101.10 -73.98 -56.14
N VAL A 1216 101.95 -74.97 -56.40
CA VAL A 1216 103.11 -74.85 -57.29
C VAL A 1216 102.77 -75.50 -58.63
N LEU A 1217 102.61 -74.68 -59.67
CA LEU A 1217 102.31 -75.13 -61.04
C LEU A 1217 103.58 -75.06 -61.90
N PRO A 1218 104.03 -76.16 -62.54
CA PRO A 1218 105.20 -76.14 -63.40
C PRO A 1218 104.90 -75.39 -64.71
N THR A 1219 105.72 -74.39 -65.03
CA THR A 1219 105.57 -73.53 -66.22
C THR A 1219 106.73 -73.69 -67.19
N SER A 1220 106.67 -74.73 -68.04
CA SER A 1220 107.66 -74.91 -69.11
C SER A 1220 107.05 -75.47 -70.40
N THR A 1221 106.98 -74.61 -71.43
CA THR A 1221 107.00 -74.91 -72.88
C THR A 1221 106.01 -75.93 -73.47
N ALA A 1222 105.28 -75.50 -74.50
CA ALA A 1222 104.53 -76.39 -75.38
C ALA A 1222 105.44 -77.40 -76.11
N THR A 1223 105.19 -78.69 -75.86
CA THR A 1223 104.33 -79.49 -76.74
C THR A 1223 103.34 -80.29 -75.90
#